data_AF-A0A1B8J9F1-F1
#
_entry.id   AF-A0A1B8J9F1-F1
#
_cell.length_a   1.000
_cell.length_b   1.000
_cell.length_c   1.000
_cell.angle_alpha   90.00
_cell.angle_beta   90.00
_cell.angle_gamma   90.00
#
_symmetry.space_group_name_H-M   'P 1'
#
loop_
_entity.id
_entity.type
_entity.pdbx_description
1 polymer ?
#
loop_
_entity_poly.entity_id
_entity_poly.type
_entity_poly.pdbx_seq_one_letter_code
_entity_poly.pdbx_strand_id
1 'polypeptide(L)'
;MRVLALMRGIPASGKSSWIKHLGLEEYAISPDTLRLLASAPIYLPESKIADDTSTLRAINQKNDKQVWKILFELLEMRMERGDFTIIDATHTSLNALRAYEGLASAYRYRLVVVDFSATPLEEAKKSNKSRGFKAVPEAVLESMHARLQELLQTPLPARYALVDAREVDSVNLDSANAESSTPSTNTSLANAPANPLIFTPQNLDKYRRIHHIGDIHGSFDALLDYLLLTGVIFDMPESSADSNAKSNSDSSPESSPNSNAESSPDSRAPKRREQAKRALYDSNFRQDICAQFLCKDEYYIFLGDYIDRGLQNAEVIAFLLGIMELPNVCLIEGNHERWLNIWHKQKSAQSQSASESQSEQPSKANSSKAEFFTFTAPDLARLNITHKDAGRIYAKLRQCAFYTFDGKRVLATHGGLPTLPPNLLLVATRQLIYGSGDYHDMRATARSFAQTTSEDTYQVFGHRNKEKAPMRVESRSFALEGGVEFGGCLRVAVLEKSAKNASAKNSENLAPVAPHLSISAHLSITPHLSRFLPFPPVPFKPNEPASFAKMPKPLAKSLESKANSADSAGSMDSAYLADSSALASINGRICALSAKNDGFIEVYMQNRSNLAAIERHKEARKVFGLIAKLRESPLIKEREFGRISSFNFTKQAFFDRRWDSLTCKARGLFIDTAESKIIARSYDKFFNLDEREDTKLSALKDRFSYPVDVYAKENGFLVIVSAGVANIDNGSIDSAPNSAGMLDNSELFITSKSDPTSPFAQIAHEIIHATLREQEKSQNLAPGTLAKRLSATLRARDISLVFEVIDPARDPHIIAYEKPCVIALDAIKNSLAFEKLPYEDLQELCAEFGFAFKARVARLRNWREFEEFIAKNARLGENVESSAESKNADSAKIDSIKLVSDTRTESSAESDFLDSSLLDSGVVLDSSAKSSALRDDAFLRSSGARQNGALEGFVFEDSAGFMLKYKGAYYRMWKALRGVVEQCARLQMPVQIPHDKNTADKAKNTSDTQSTKSNVDSASKLDDDTNNINSAINANNQSTINLGKAHKSKGAPLPHFLRGNAFVLEFCKWLNDYIDTHGINALESTSIITLREKFLHKIPPGKIAQIAAPKA
;
A
#
# COMPACT_ATOMS: atom_id res chain seq x y z
N MET A 1 25.74 -5.60 -20.20
CA MET A 1 25.44 -6.73 -21.11
C MET A 1 24.59 -6.35 -22.32
N ARG A 2 23.79 -5.27 -22.28
CA ARG A 2 22.96 -4.84 -23.42
C ARG A 2 23.83 -4.59 -24.66
N VAL A 3 23.65 -5.40 -25.72
CA VAL A 3 24.43 -5.36 -26.97
C VAL A 3 23.49 -5.38 -28.17
N LEU A 4 23.72 -4.47 -29.11
CA LEU A 4 23.10 -4.44 -30.43
C LEU A 4 24.18 -4.77 -31.47
N ALA A 5 24.02 -5.90 -32.16
CA ALA A 5 24.91 -6.31 -33.23
C ALA A 5 24.36 -5.82 -34.58
N LEU A 6 25.14 -4.99 -35.28
CA LEU A 6 24.83 -4.45 -36.60
C LEU A 6 25.72 -5.13 -37.64
N MET A 7 25.13 -5.78 -38.64
CA MET A 7 25.92 -6.50 -39.63
C MET A 7 26.39 -5.58 -40.76
N ARG A 8 27.71 -5.50 -41.00
CA ARG A 8 28.32 -4.74 -42.09
C ARG A 8 28.69 -5.67 -43.25
N GLY A 9 28.31 -5.32 -44.47
CA GLY A 9 28.65 -6.10 -45.67
C GLY A 9 27.55 -6.12 -46.74
N ILE A 10 27.95 -6.37 -47.99
CA ILE A 10 27.07 -6.43 -49.17
C ILE A 10 26.06 -7.61 -49.13
N PRO A 11 24.97 -7.61 -49.92
CA PRO A 11 24.13 -8.80 -50.06
C PRO A 11 24.96 -10.04 -50.46
N ALA A 12 24.49 -11.23 -50.08
CA ALA A 12 25.17 -12.52 -50.30
C ALA A 12 26.56 -12.72 -49.63
N SER A 13 27.05 -11.78 -48.81
CA SER A 13 28.32 -11.90 -48.05
C SER A 13 28.32 -12.90 -46.87
N GLY A 14 27.39 -13.85 -46.81
CA GLY A 14 27.32 -14.85 -45.72
C GLY A 14 26.57 -14.47 -44.44
N LYS A 15 26.16 -13.21 -44.23
CA LYS A 15 25.46 -12.72 -43.01
C LYS A 15 24.37 -13.66 -42.43
N SER A 16 23.28 -13.88 -43.16
CA SER A 16 22.17 -14.71 -42.66
C SER A 16 22.57 -16.18 -42.49
N SER A 17 23.58 -16.65 -43.24
CA SER A 17 24.16 -17.99 -43.06
C SER A 17 24.97 -18.10 -41.77
N TRP A 18 25.70 -17.05 -41.39
CA TRP A 18 26.44 -16.94 -40.13
C TRP A 18 25.49 -16.93 -38.93
N ILE A 19 24.39 -16.15 -38.98
CA ILE A 19 23.35 -16.18 -37.92
C ILE A 19 22.84 -17.61 -37.73
N LYS A 20 22.49 -18.29 -38.84
CA LYS A 20 21.98 -19.66 -38.82
C LYS A 20 23.00 -20.70 -38.36
N HIS A 21 24.26 -20.55 -38.75
CA HIS A 21 25.34 -21.44 -38.31
C HIS A 21 25.55 -21.37 -36.80
N LEU A 22 25.28 -20.21 -36.20
CA LEU A 22 25.41 -19.96 -34.76
C LEU A 22 24.11 -20.15 -33.96
N GLY A 23 22.99 -20.51 -34.60
CA GLY A 23 21.69 -20.67 -33.93
C GLY A 23 21.11 -19.37 -33.38
N LEU A 24 21.42 -18.23 -33.99
CA LEU A 24 21.07 -16.90 -33.49
C LEU A 24 19.82 -16.28 -34.14
N GLU A 25 19.05 -17.05 -34.92
CA GLU A 25 17.89 -16.55 -35.67
C GLU A 25 16.85 -15.85 -34.79
N GLU A 26 16.58 -16.37 -33.59
CA GLU A 26 15.60 -15.81 -32.66
C GLU A 26 15.97 -14.39 -32.18
N TYR A 27 17.28 -14.13 -32.09
CA TYR A 27 17.86 -12.84 -31.68
C TYR A 27 17.98 -11.85 -32.85
N ALA A 28 17.71 -12.27 -34.09
CA ALA A 28 17.83 -11.43 -35.28
C ALA A 28 16.51 -10.74 -35.69
N ILE A 29 16.62 -9.49 -36.15
CA ILE A 29 15.57 -8.79 -36.92
C ILE A 29 16.11 -8.56 -38.33
N SER A 30 15.39 -9.04 -39.35
CA SER A 30 15.75 -8.92 -40.76
C SER A 30 14.68 -8.16 -41.53
N PRO A 31 15.00 -7.03 -42.20
CA PRO A 31 14.03 -6.32 -43.03
C PRO A 31 13.58 -7.15 -44.25
N ASP A 32 14.38 -8.10 -44.75
CA ASP A 32 13.95 -9.02 -45.81
C ASP A 32 12.86 -9.99 -45.32
N THR A 33 12.96 -10.47 -44.08
CA THR A 33 11.90 -11.28 -43.46
C THR A 33 10.64 -10.43 -43.24
N LEU A 34 10.77 -9.19 -42.78
CA LEU A 34 9.63 -8.29 -42.61
C LEU A 34 8.96 -7.92 -43.95
N ARG A 35 9.71 -7.71 -45.04
CA ARG A 35 9.16 -7.49 -46.39
C ARG A 35 8.32 -8.68 -46.87
N LEU A 36 8.77 -9.91 -46.59
CA LEU A 36 8.08 -11.14 -46.95
C LEU A 36 6.83 -11.41 -46.10
N LEU A 37 6.81 -10.97 -44.83
CA LEU A 37 5.60 -10.96 -44.01
C LEU A 37 4.60 -9.89 -44.48
N ALA A 38 5.09 -8.72 -44.91
CA ALA A 38 4.26 -7.62 -45.39
C ALA A 38 3.68 -7.84 -46.79
N SER A 39 4.31 -8.67 -47.63
CA SER A 39 3.79 -9.03 -48.97
C SER A 39 4.51 -10.23 -49.58
N ALA A 40 3.77 -11.02 -50.37
CA ALA A 40 4.33 -12.12 -51.15
C ALA A 40 5.35 -11.64 -52.20
N PRO A 41 6.32 -12.49 -52.62
CA PRO A 41 7.24 -12.17 -53.72
C PRO A 41 6.49 -11.83 -55.01
N ILE A 42 6.91 -10.76 -55.67
CA ILE A 42 6.34 -10.27 -56.94
C ILE A 42 7.04 -10.90 -58.14
N TYR A 43 6.36 -10.92 -59.28
CA TYR A 43 6.99 -11.28 -60.56
C TYR A 43 7.60 -10.04 -61.23
N LEU A 44 8.75 -10.21 -61.88
CA LEU A 44 9.43 -9.18 -62.67
C LEU A 44 9.37 -9.51 -64.17
N PRO A 45 9.23 -8.51 -65.06
CA PRO A 45 9.35 -8.72 -66.51
C PRO A 45 10.81 -9.05 -66.88
N GLU A 46 11.02 -9.77 -67.98
CA GLU A 46 12.35 -10.20 -68.43
C GLU A 46 13.35 -9.04 -68.56
N SER A 47 12.91 -7.87 -69.02
CA SER A 47 13.72 -6.65 -69.10
C SER A 47 14.16 -6.04 -67.75
N LYS A 48 13.74 -6.63 -66.62
CA LYS A 48 14.18 -6.31 -65.26
C LYS A 48 14.72 -7.52 -64.49
N ILE A 49 14.82 -8.67 -65.14
CA ILE A 49 15.66 -9.77 -64.67
C ILE A 49 17.09 -9.37 -65.00
N ALA A 50 18.03 -9.54 -64.07
CA ALA A 50 19.44 -9.41 -64.41
C ALA A 50 19.86 -10.67 -65.17
N ASP A 51 20.66 -10.55 -66.25
CA ASP A 51 21.01 -11.63 -67.21
C ASP A 51 21.60 -12.90 -66.55
N ASP A 52 21.94 -12.81 -65.27
CA ASP A 52 22.60 -13.77 -64.40
C ASP A 52 21.70 -14.32 -63.26
N THR A 53 20.40 -13.98 -63.24
CA THR A 53 19.44 -14.44 -62.22
C THR A 53 18.28 -15.25 -62.80
N SER A 54 18.25 -16.56 -62.53
CA SER A 54 17.31 -17.52 -63.14
C SER A 54 15.87 -17.49 -62.61
N THR A 55 15.47 -16.49 -61.82
CA THR A 55 14.15 -16.44 -61.18
C THR A 55 13.35 -15.20 -61.53
N LEU A 56 12.20 -15.40 -62.20
CA LEU A 56 11.16 -14.41 -62.49
C LEU A 56 10.54 -13.72 -61.25
N ARG A 57 11.01 -13.98 -60.03
CA ARG A 57 10.41 -13.55 -58.76
C ARG A 57 11.41 -12.76 -57.92
N ALA A 58 10.94 -11.72 -57.22
CA ALA A 58 11.74 -10.89 -56.33
C ALA A 58 10.99 -10.48 -55.05
N ILE A 59 11.72 -10.08 -54.01
CA ILE A 59 11.15 -9.44 -52.81
C ILE A 59 10.53 -8.09 -53.21
N ASN A 60 9.29 -7.84 -52.79
CA ASN A 60 8.60 -6.57 -53.03
C ASN A 60 9.18 -5.45 -52.15
N GLN A 61 9.69 -4.39 -52.80
CA GLN A 61 10.29 -3.23 -52.12
C GLN A 61 9.33 -2.05 -51.94
N LYS A 62 8.06 -2.13 -52.38
CA LYS A 62 7.12 -0.99 -52.34
C LYS A 62 6.81 -0.47 -50.93
N ASN A 63 6.90 -1.33 -49.91
CA ASN A 63 6.52 -1.01 -48.52
C ASN A 63 7.74 -0.71 -47.63
N ASP A 64 8.90 -0.36 -48.20
CA ASP A 64 10.17 -0.28 -47.46
C ASP A 64 10.11 0.69 -46.25
N LYS A 65 9.48 1.85 -46.42
CA LYS A 65 9.31 2.84 -45.33
C LYS A 65 8.52 2.27 -44.15
N GLN A 66 7.47 1.49 -44.42
CA GLN A 66 6.66 0.82 -43.40
C GLN A 66 7.43 -0.32 -42.75
N VAL A 67 8.21 -1.09 -43.52
CA VAL A 67 9.06 -2.17 -42.99
C VAL A 67 10.12 -1.63 -42.03
N TRP A 68 10.80 -0.53 -42.37
CA TRP A 68 11.77 0.08 -41.47
C TRP A 68 11.12 0.67 -40.21
N LYS A 69 9.91 1.24 -40.31
CA LYS A 69 9.14 1.67 -39.13
C LYS A 69 8.88 0.49 -38.18
N ILE A 70 8.38 -0.62 -38.70
CA ILE A 70 8.14 -1.86 -37.92
C ILE A 70 9.45 -2.40 -37.33
N LEU A 71 10.56 -2.37 -38.08
CA LEU A 71 11.87 -2.80 -37.58
C LEU A 71 12.31 -1.99 -36.35
N PHE A 72 12.15 -0.67 -36.38
CA PHE A 72 12.50 0.19 -35.24
C PHE A 72 11.54 0.02 -34.05
N GLU A 73 10.23 -0.16 -34.31
CA GLU A 73 9.24 -0.49 -33.25
C GLU A 73 9.59 -1.82 -32.55
N LEU A 74 9.90 -2.87 -33.31
CA LEU A 74 10.33 -4.17 -32.76
C LEU A 74 11.68 -4.08 -32.03
N LEU A 75 12.62 -3.28 -32.54
CA LEU A 75 13.91 -3.05 -31.90
C LEU A 75 13.74 -2.34 -30.55
N GLU A 76 12.90 -1.30 -30.49
CA GLU A 76 12.63 -0.57 -29.24
C GLU A 76 11.98 -1.49 -28.19
N MET A 77 11.02 -2.33 -28.58
CA MET A 77 10.42 -3.33 -27.68
C MET A 77 11.44 -4.34 -27.11
N ARG A 78 12.43 -4.77 -27.92
CA ARG A 78 13.54 -5.63 -27.45
C ARG A 78 14.52 -4.85 -26.56
N MET A 79 14.79 -3.59 -26.90
CA MET A 79 15.69 -2.73 -26.14
C MET A 79 15.16 -2.34 -24.75
N GLU A 80 13.85 -2.11 -24.62
CA GLU A 80 13.20 -1.84 -23.34
C GLU A 80 13.38 -3.02 -22.36
N ARG A 81 13.34 -4.24 -22.87
CA ARG A 81 13.55 -5.48 -22.10
C ARG A 81 15.03 -5.78 -21.85
N GLY A 82 15.93 -5.12 -22.58
CA GLY A 82 17.36 -5.35 -22.53
C GLY A 82 17.76 -6.70 -23.14
N ASP A 83 17.07 -7.13 -24.20
CA ASP A 83 17.33 -8.34 -24.98
C ASP A 83 18.56 -8.14 -25.91
N PHE A 84 19.42 -9.15 -26.08
CA PHE A 84 20.43 -9.14 -27.15
C PHE A 84 19.72 -9.17 -28.51
N THR A 85 20.14 -8.31 -29.45
CA THR A 85 19.52 -8.20 -30.76
C THR A 85 20.57 -8.03 -31.86
N ILE A 86 20.36 -8.74 -32.98
CA ILE A 86 21.14 -8.64 -34.22
C ILE A 86 20.25 -7.97 -35.28
N ILE A 87 20.78 -7.03 -36.06
CA ILE A 87 20.11 -6.51 -37.25
C ILE A 87 20.74 -7.10 -38.51
N ASP A 88 20.07 -8.09 -39.11
CA ASP A 88 20.46 -8.72 -40.38
C ASP A 88 20.07 -7.84 -41.57
N ALA A 89 20.77 -6.71 -41.69
CA ALA A 89 20.64 -5.77 -42.80
C ALA A 89 22.01 -5.48 -43.44
N THR A 90 21.98 -4.85 -44.62
CA THR A 90 23.15 -4.59 -45.46
C THR A 90 23.73 -3.19 -45.20
N HIS A 91 24.27 -2.98 -44.00
CA HIS A 91 24.90 -1.70 -43.67
C HIS A 91 26.18 -1.51 -44.50
N THR A 92 26.15 -0.52 -45.39
CA THR A 92 27.24 -0.15 -46.32
C THR A 92 27.59 1.34 -46.25
N SER A 93 27.04 2.08 -45.28
CA SER A 93 27.39 3.48 -45.02
C SER A 93 27.32 3.81 -43.52
N LEU A 94 28.06 4.83 -43.08
CA LEU A 94 28.04 5.27 -41.68
C LEU A 94 26.67 5.83 -41.27
N ASN A 95 25.94 6.47 -42.19
CA ASN A 95 24.59 6.97 -41.93
C ASN A 95 23.59 5.85 -41.66
N ALA A 96 23.75 4.67 -42.28
CA ALA A 96 22.92 3.51 -41.97
C ALA A 96 23.17 2.97 -40.55
N LEU A 97 24.41 3.03 -40.04
CA LEU A 97 24.73 2.67 -38.65
C LEU A 97 24.24 3.73 -37.65
N ARG A 98 24.35 5.02 -37.99
CA ARG A 98 23.91 6.14 -37.15
C ARG A 98 22.42 6.09 -36.78
N ALA A 99 21.59 5.45 -37.59
CA ALA A 99 20.15 5.32 -37.36
C ALA A 99 19.79 4.65 -36.02
N TYR A 100 20.67 3.82 -35.45
CA TYR A 100 20.43 3.12 -34.18
C TYR A 100 20.95 3.87 -32.94
N GLU A 101 21.71 4.96 -33.11
CA GLU A 101 22.44 5.62 -32.00
C GLU A 101 21.49 6.23 -30.95
N GLY A 102 20.34 6.77 -31.37
CA GLY A 102 19.35 7.34 -30.47
C GLY A 102 18.76 6.29 -29.50
N LEU A 103 18.27 5.17 -30.05
CA LEU A 103 17.75 4.05 -29.25
C LEU A 103 18.85 3.43 -28.39
N ALA A 104 20.04 3.18 -28.96
CA ALA A 104 21.13 2.58 -28.21
C ALA A 104 21.56 3.42 -26.99
N SER A 105 21.60 4.75 -27.14
CA SER A 105 21.82 5.69 -26.04
C SER A 105 20.68 5.63 -25.01
N ALA A 106 19.42 5.72 -25.47
CA ALA A 106 18.24 5.77 -24.60
C ALA A 106 18.09 4.56 -23.66
N TYR A 107 18.52 3.38 -24.13
CA TYR A 107 18.42 2.08 -23.44
C TYR A 107 19.76 1.52 -22.91
N ARG A 108 20.87 2.27 -23.03
CA ARG A 108 22.22 1.89 -22.55
C ARG A 108 22.81 0.64 -23.24
N TYR A 109 22.69 0.56 -24.56
CA TYR A 109 23.23 -0.52 -25.40
C TYR A 109 24.63 -0.20 -25.93
N ARG A 110 25.53 -1.20 -25.92
CA ARG A 110 26.77 -1.17 -26.69
C ARG A 110 26.49 -1.54 -28.15
N LEU A 111 26.98 -0.72 -29.06
CA LEU A 111 26.94 -0.97 -30.50
C LEU A 111 28.12 -1.86 -30.90
N VAL A 112 27.85 -3.01 -31.49
CA VAL A 112 28.86 -3.93 -32.04
C VAL A 112 28.61 -4.03 -33.54
N VAL A 113 29.65 -3.88 -34.36
CA VAL A 113 29.59 -4.10 -35.80
C VAL A 113 30.22 -5.45 -36.11
N VAL A 114 29.42 -6.38 -36.62
CA VAL A 114 29.90 -7.69 -37.09
C VAL A 114 30.18 -7.58 -38.58
N ASP A 115 31.43 -7.76 -38.98
CA ASP A 115 31.91 -7.38 -40.30
C ASP A 115 32.13 -8.57 -41.24
N PHE A 116 31.56 -8.43 -42.44
CA PHE A 116 31.66 -9.35 -43.56
C PHE A 116 32.31 -8.67 -44.78
N SER A 117 33.06 -7.58 -44.57
CA SER A 117 33.76 -6.86 -45.64
C SER A 117 34.87 -7.67 -46.30
N ALA A 118 35.43 -8.66 -45.60
CA ALA A 118 36.48 -9.53 -46.09
C ALA A 118 36.02 -10.52 -47.19
N THR A 119 34.71 -10.73 -47.39
CA THR A 119 34.19 -11.60 -48.45
C THR A 119 34.42 -10.97 -49.84
N PRO A 120 35.16 -11.62 -50.75
CA PRO A 120 35.39 -11.10 -52.09
C PRO A 120 34.10 -10.86 -52.89
N LEU A 121 34.09 -9.85 -53.75
CA LEU A 121 32.94 -9.52 -54.60
C LEU A 121 32.52 -10.71 -55.48
N GLU A 122 33.47 -11.43 -56.07
CA GLU A 122 33.19 -12.60 -56.92
C GLU A 122 32.55 -13.76 -56.14
N GLU A 123 32.93 -13.95 -54.88
CA GLU A 123 32.30 -14.95 -54.01
C GLU A 123 30.87 -14.54 -53.65
N ALA A 124 30.64 -13.24 -53.36
CA ALA A 124 29.30 -12.71 -53.14
C ALA A 124 28.43 -12.82 -54.41
N LYS A 125 28.97 -12.53 -55.60
CA LYS A 125 28.28 -12.74 -56.89
C LYS A 125 27.89 -14.20 -57.09
N LYS A 126 28.83 -15.14 -56.90
CA LYS A 126 28.59 -16.59 -56.99
C LYS A 126 27.50 -17.04 -56.01
N SER A 127 27.60 -16.66 -54.74
CA SER A 127 26.60 -16.97 -53.70
C SER A 127 25.26 -16.30 -53.97
N ASN A 128 25.21 -15.15 -54.63
CA ASN A 128 23.97 -14.46 -54.95
C ASN A 128 23.12 -15.23 -55.99
N LYS A 129 23.76 -15.88 -56.97
CA LYS A 129 23.07 -16.69 -57.99
C LYS A 129 22.30 -17.87 -57.40
N SER A 130 22.72 -18.40 -56.24
CA SER A 130 22.02 -19.48 -55.53
C SER A 130 20.90 -19.01 -54.57
N ARG A 131 20.61 -17.71 -54.48
CA ARG A 131 19.61 -17.16 -53.52
C ARG A 131 18.15 -17.16 -54.03
N GLY A 132 17.91 -17.63 -55.26
CA GLY A 132 16.58 -17.61 -55.88
C GLY A 132 15.96 -16.21 -55.87
N PHE A 133 14.69 -16.10 -55.46
CA PHE A 133 13.98 -14.82 -55.39
C PHE A 133 14.53 -13.78 -54.39
N LYS A 134 15.55 -14.15 -53.59
CA LYS A 134 16.30 -13.21 -52.73
C LYS A 134 17.57 -12.67 -53.41
N ALA A 135 17.87 -13.09 -54.64
CA ALA A 135 18.99 -12.55 -55.42
C ALA A 135 18.75 -11.07 -55.76
N VAL A 136 19.84 -10.32 -55.86
CA VAL A 136 19.87 -8.91 -56.31
C VAL A 136 20.68 -8.78 -57.60
N PRO A 137 20.40 -7.83 -58.51
CA PRO A 137 21.19 -7.62 -59.73
C PRO A 137 22.67 -7.38 -59.43
N GLU A 138 23.59 -7.87 -60.28
CA GLU A 138 25.04 -7.70 -60.07
C GLU A 138 25.47 -6.22 -59.98
N ALA A 139 24.88 -5.34 -60.81
CA ALA A 139 25.14 -3.89 -60.72
C ALA A 139 24.78 -3.27 -59.35
N VAL A 140 23.81 -3.85 -58.63
CA VAL A 140 23.47 -3.42 -57.26
C VAL A 140 24.52 -3.94 -56.26
N LEU A 141 25.01 -5.18 -56.43
CA LEU A 141 26.13 -5.70 -55.62
C LEU A 141 27.39 -4.84 -55.79
N GLU A 142 27.75 -4.51 -57.02
CA GLU A 142 28.90 -3.66 -57.36
C GLU A 142 28.78 -2.26 -56.75
N SER A 143 27.62 -1.61 -56.89
CA SER A 143 27.34 -0.29 -56.28
C SER A 143 27.43 -0.34 -54.75
N MET A 144 26.89 -1.39 -54.12
CA MET A 144 26.97 -1.58 -52.66
C MET A 144 28.39 -1.93 -52.21
N HIS A 145 29.18 -2.62 -53.03
CA HIS A 145 30.58 -2.95 -52.75
C HIS A 145 31.46 -1.70 -52.83
N ALA A 146 31.32 -0.88 -53.87
CA ALA A 146 32.05 0.38 -54.00
C ALA A 146 31.81 1.31 -52.80
N ARG A 147 30.55 1.46 -52.36
CA ARG A 147 30.19 2.25 -51.17
C ARG A 147 30.74 1.65 -49.87
N LEU A 148 30.81 0.33 -49.76
CA LEU A 148 31.45 -0.34 -48.63
C LEU A 148 32.96 -0.09 -48.61
N GLN A 149 33.65 -0.13 -49.76
CA GLN A 149 35.07 0.19 -49.85
C GLN A 149 35.36 1.64 -49.46
N GLU A 150 34.54 2.59 -49.89
CA GLU A 150 34.60 4.00 -49.44
C GLU A 150 34.44 4.10 -47.91
N LEU A 151 33.46 3.40 -47.32
CA LEU A 151 33.26 3.37 -45.87
C LEU A 151 34.48 2.80 -45.12
N LEU A 152 35.15 1.78 -45.67
CA LEU A 152 36.31 1.13 -45.03
C LEU A 152 37.56 2.02 -44.99
N GLN A 153 37.66 3.04 -45.85
CA GLN A 153 38.74 4.03 -45.80
C GLN A 153 38.68 4.92 -44.56
N THR A 154 37.52 5.00 -43.89
CA THR A 154 37.33 5.79 -42.67
C THR A 154 37.15 4.85 -41.46
N PRO A 155 37.95 4.99 -40.38
CA PRO A 155 37.77 4.18 -39.19
C PRO A 155 36.40 4.44 -38.54
N LEU A 156 35.78 3.39 -37.98
CA LEU A 156 34.53 3.53 -37.25
C LEU A 156 34.74 4.39 -35.99
N PRO A 157 33.76 5.26 -35.63
CA PRO A 157 33.83 6.01 -34.38
C PRO A 157 33.91 5.09 -33.15
N ALA A 158 34.71 5.45 -32.15
CA ALA A 158 35.05 4.61 -30.98
C ALA A 158 33.87 4.06 -30.14
N ARG A 159 32.64 4.54 -30.38
CA ARG A 159 31.39 3.98 -29.80
C ARG A 159 30.98 2.62 -30.39
N TYR A 160 31.51 2.28 -31.56
CA TYR A 160 31.30 0.99 -32.23
C TYR A 160 32.46 0.06 -31.93
N ALA A 161 32.19 -1.08 -31.30
CA ALA A 161 33.15 -2.17 -31.26
C ALA A 161 33.09 -2.95 -32.57
N LEU A 162 34.21 -3.11 -33.27
CA LEU A 162 34.30 -3.89 -34.52
C LEU A 162 34.69 -5.34 -34.20
N VAL A 163 34.08 -6.30 -34.89
CA VAL A 163 34.39 -7.73 -34.81
C VAL A 163 34.39 -8.30 -36.23
N ASP A 164 35.44 -9.02 -36.63
CA ASP A 164 35.42 -9.78 -37.88
C ASP A 164 34.54 -11.03 -37.71
N ALA A 165 33.63 -11.30 -38.64
CA ALA A 165 32.73 -12.46 -38.55
C ALA A 165 33.48 -13.80 -38.47
N ARG A 166 34.73 -13.86 -38.97
CA ARG A 166 35.62 -15.03 -38.97
C ARG A 166 36.35 -15.24 -37.64
N GLU A 167 36.46 -14.21 -36.80
CA GLU A 167 36.98 -14.31 -35.43
C GLU A 167 35.89 -14.80 -34.44
N VAL A 168 34.67 -14.98 -34.93
CA VAL A 168 33.55 -15.60 -34.23
C VAL A 168 33.32 -17.01 -34.78
N ASP A 169 34.36 -17.85 -34.68
CA ASP A 169 34.21 -19.29 -34.82
C ASP A 169 33.11 -19.78 -33.87
N SER A 170 32.36 -20.79 -34.33
CA SER A 170 31.17 -21.40 -33.69
C SER A 170 31.05 -21.01 -32.23
N VAL A 171 30.18 -20.01 -31.93
CA VAL A 171 30.15 -19.34 -30.61
C VAL A 171 30.29 -20.40 -29.56
N ASN A 172 31.24 -20.16 -28.64
CA ASN A 172 31.68 -21.08 -27.59
C ASN A 172 30.58 -21.25 -26.50
N LEU A 173 29.36 -21.55 -26.95
CA LEU A 173 28.12 -21.85 -26.27
C LEU A 173 28.15 -23.25 -25.61
N ASP A 174 29.29 -23.95 -25.69
CA ASP A 174 29.57 -25.14 -24.88
C ASP A 174 30.81 -24.94 -23.98
N SER A 175 31.58 -23.85 -24.13
CA SER A 175 32.77 -23.59 -23.31
C SER A 175 32.45 -22.98 -21.94
N ALA A 176 31.44 -23.54 -21.29
CA ALA A 176 31.42 -23.59 -19.83
C ALA A 176 32.55 -24.49 -19.29
N ASN A 177 33.09 -25.42 -20.10
CA ASN A 177 34.03 -26.47 -19.68
C ASN A 177 35.40 -26.40 -20.40
N ALA A 178 36.06 -25.24 -20.39
CA ALA A 178 37.41 -25.09 -20.95
C ALA A 178 38.53 -25.57 -19.99
N GLU A 179 38.42 -26.81 -19.49
CA GLU A 179 39.44 -27.48 -18.66
C GLU A 179 39.73 -28.92 -19.14
N SER A 180 40.23 -29.11 -20.37
CA SER A 180 40.84 -30.41 -20.76
C SER A 180 41.84 -30.41 -21.92
N SER A 181 42.17 -29.26 -22.54
CA SER A 181 43.29 -29.20 -23.49
C SER A 181 44.60 -28.84 -22.76
N THR A 182 45.52 -29.81 -22.72
CA THR A 182 46.90 -29.57 -22.30
C THR A 182 47.51 -28.40 -23.07
N PRO A 183 48.22 -27.47 -22.42
CA PRO A 183 48.83 -26.34 -23.13
C PRO A 183 49.94 -26.85 -24.05
N SER A 184 49.65 -26.93 -25.35
CA SER A 184 50.70 -27.00 -26.35
C SER A 184 51.50 -25.71 -26.27
N THR A 185 52.76 -25.84 -25.87
CA THR A 185 53.69 -24.73 -25.77
C THR A 185 53.91 -24.12 -27.16
N ASN A 186 53.24 -23.01 -27.47
CA ASN A 186 53.83 -21.84 -28.13
C ASN A 186 52.84 -20.68 -28.33
N THR A 187 53.40 -19.47 -28.38
CA THR A 187 52.78 -18.19 -28.76
C THR A 187 51.94 -17.47 -27.68
N SER A 188 52.23 -16.18 -27.52
CA SER A 188 51.67 -15.28 -26.50
C SER A 188 50.25 -14.82 -26.84
N LEU A 189 49.25 -15.28 -26.07
CA LEU A 189 47.83 -14.88 -26.22
C LEU A 189 47.31 -13.97 -25.10
N ALA A 190 48.18 -13.39 -24.27
CA ALA A 190 47.80 -12.57 -23.12
C ALA A 190 47.18 -11.18 -23.47
N ASN A 191 47.15 -10.79 -24.75
CA ASN A 191 46.75 -9.44 -25.20
C ASN A 191 45.73 -9.41 -26.35
N ALA A 192 45.01 -10.51 -26.63
CA ALA A 192 43.92 -10.48 -27.60
C ALA A 192 42.73 -9.65 -27.06
N PRO A 193 42.12 -8.74 -27.85
CA PRO A 193 40.97 -7.96 -27.38
C PRO A 193 39.77 -8.87 -27.11
N ALA A 194 39.13 -8.71 -25.94
CA ALA A 194 38.02 -9.56 -25.54
C ALA A 194 36.82 -9.41 -26.50
N ASN A 195 36.41 -10.52 -27.14
CA ASN A 195 35.31 -10.55 -28.10
C ASN A 195 34.01 -10.00 -27.46
N PRO A 196 33.42 -8.91 -27.97
CA PRO A 196 32.27 -8.25 -27.35
C PRO A 196 30.95 -9.01 -27.48
N LEU A 197 30.93 -10.17 -28.17
CA LEU A 197 29.81 -11.10 -28.26
C LEU A 197 29.92 -12.28 -27.27
N ILE A 198 30.98 -12.36 -26.47
CA ILE A 198 31.17 -13.39 -25.44
C ILE A 198 31.16 -12.71 -24.06
N PHE A 199 30.45 -13.31 -23.10
CA PHE A 199 30.42 -12.84 -21.71
C PHE A 199 31.15 -13.83 -20.79
N THR A 200 32.43 -13.57 -20.54
CA THR A 200 33.29 -14.41 -19.68
C THR A 200 33.19 -14.00 -18.20
N PRO A 201 33.38 -14.94 -17.27
CA PRO A 201 33.45 -14.62 -15.84
C PRO A 201 34.73 -13.83 -15.52
N GLN A 202 34.62 -12.83 -14.66
CA GLN A 202 35.77 -12.10 -14.13
C GLN A 202 36.52 -12.97 -13.10
N ASN A 203 37.84 -13.14 -13.22
CA ASN A 203 38.61 -13.74 -12.13
C ASN A 203 38.73 -12.75 -10.96
N LEU A 204 38.33 -13.17 -9.75
CA LEU A 204 38.43 -12.39 -8.52
C LEU A 204 39.39 -13.00 -7.48
N ASP A 205 40.18 -14.01 -7.85
CA ASP A 205 41.13 -14.72 -6.96
C ASP A 205 42.24 -13.82 -6.40
N LYS A 206 42.38 -12.57 -6.87
CA LYS A 206 43.28 -11.60 -6.24
C LYS A 206 42.77 -11.09 -4.88
N TYR A 207 41.46 -11.16 -4.61
CA TYR A 207 40.85 -10.71 -3.36
C TYR A 207 40.86 -11.81 -2.29
N ARG A 208 40.65 -11.44 -1.03
CA ARG A 208 40.57 -12.35 0.13
C ARG A 208 39.15 -12.84 0.39
N ARG A 209 38.15 -11.97 0.19
CA ARG A 209 36.72 -12.24 0.35
C ARG A 209 35.89 -11.50 -0.69
N ILE A 210 34.72 -12.05 -1.02
CA ILE A 210 33.69 -11.43 -1.86
C ILE A 210 32.40 -11.26 -1.04
N HIS A 211 31.93 -10.03 -0.88
CA HIS A 211 30.75 -9.70 -0.08
C HIS A 211 29.58 -9.39 -1.01
N HIS A 212 28.48 -10.14 -0.90
CA HIS A 212 27.26 -9.91 -1.66
C HIS A 212 26.22 -9.29 -0.73
N ILE A 213 25.93 -8.00 -0.94
CA ILE A 213 25.03 -7.21 -0.10
C ILE A 213 23.67 -7.16 -0.79
N GLY A 214 22.63 -7.67 -0.12
CA GLY A 214 21.26 -7.73 -0.63
C GLY A 214 20.55 -6.38 -0.68
N ASP A 215 19.23 -6.46 -0.85
CA ASP A 215 18.32 -5.31 -0.96
C ASP A 215 18.46 -4.41 0.28
N ILE A 216 18.72 -3.11 0.07
CA ILE A 216 18.99 -2.15 1.15
C ILE A 216 17.77 -1.28 1.46
N HIS A 217 16.95 -0.97 0.45
CA HIS A 217 15.70 -0.20 0.56
C HIS A 217 15.80 0.98 1.54
N GLY A 218 16.78 1.87 1.35
CA GLY A 218 16.96 3.04 2.20
C GLY A 218 17.23 2.74 3.69
N SER A 219 17.78 1.58 4.04
CA SER A 219 18.08 1.18 5.43
C SER A 219 19.57 1.34 5.76
N PHE A 220 20.07 2.57 5.67
CA PHE A 220 21.50 2.89 5.79
C PHE A 220 22.13 2.42 7.11
N ASP A 221 21.42 2.50 8.24
CA ASP A 221 21.97 2.07 9.53
C ASP A 221 22.35 0.58 9.58
N ALA A 222 21.58 -0.28 8.92
CA ALA A 222 21.89 -1.71 8.83
C ALA A 222 23.10 -1.97 7.92
N LEU A 223 23.25 -1.20 6.83
CA LEU A 223 24.45 -1.23 6.01
C LEU A 223 25.68 -0.76 6.80
N LEU A 224 25.56 0.36 7.53
CA LEU A 224 26.66 0.94 8.29
C LEU A 224 27.12 0.03 9.44
N ASP A 225 26.19 -0.61 10.16
CA ASP A 225 26.54 -1.63 11.18
C ASP A 225 27.32 -2.79 10.57
N TYR A 226 26.91 -3.27 9.39
CA TYR A 226 27.60 -4.34 8.67
C TYR A 226 29.01 -3.90 8.24
N LEU A 227 29.16 -2.70 7.68
CA LEU A 227 30.46 -2.16 7.28
C LEU A 227 31.39 -1.91 8.49
N LEU A 228 30.85 -1.46 9.63
CA LEU A 228 31.61 -1.31 10.88
C LEU A 228 32.01 -2.65 11.51
N LEU A 229 31.35 -3.76 11.14
CA LEU A 229 31.69 -5.11 11.58
C LEU A 229 32.78 -5.74 10.70
N THR A 230 32.76 -5.51 9.38
CA THR A 230 33.69 -6.14 8.43
C THR A 230 34.85 -5.27 7.99
N GLY A 231 34.74 -3.94 8.12
CA GLY A 231 35.75 -2.98 7.69
C GLY A 231 37.04 -3.05 8.50
N VAL A 232 38.09 -2.42 7.97
CA VAL A 232 39.32 -2.17 8.73
C VAL A 232 38.95 -1.30 9.94
N ILE A 233 39.55 -1.57 11.10
CA ILE A 233 39.28 -0.82 12.33
C ILE A 233 39.47 0.67 12.03
N PHE A 234 38.39 1.43 12.17
CA PHE A 234 38.37 2.88 12.04
C PHE A 234 39.02 3.48 13.30
N ASP A 235 40.36 3.39 13.37
CA ASP A 235 41.18 3.99 14.43
C ASP A 235 41.15 5.51 14.30
N MET A 236 40.08 6.10 14.84
CA MET A 236 40.02 7.54 15.06
C MET A 236 40.92 7.88 16.26
N PRO A 237 41.83 8.86 16.12
CA PRO A 237 42.53 9.40 17.28
C PRO A 237 41.49 9.99 18.25
N GLU A 238 41.64 9.69 19.55
CA GLU A 238 40.86 10.37 20.58
C GLU A 238 41.14 11.87 20.47
N SER A 239 40.13 12.65 20.11
CA SER A 239 40.30 14.08 19.90
C SER A 239 40.67 14.76 21.22
N SER A 240 41.92 15.20 21.33
CA SER A 240 42.39 16.07 22.40
C SER A 240 41.69 17.44 22.33
N ALA A 241 40.50 17.50 22.89
CA ALA A 241 39.64 18.68 22.90
C ALA A 241 39.27 19.04 24.35
N ASP A 242 40.29 19.42 25.14
CA ASP A 242 40.12 20.35 26.27
C ASP A 242 41.48 20.93 26.70
N SER A 243 41.99 21.87 25.91
CA SER A 243 43.16 22.69 26.30
C SER A 243 43.13 24.09 25.67
N ASN A 244 41.99 24.80 25.79
CA ASN A 244 41.95 26.26 25.61
C ASN A 244 40.68 26.90 26.23
N ALA A 245 40.54 26.77 27.55
CA ALA A 245 39.72 27.66 28.37
C ALA A 245 40.62 28.28 29.46
N LYS A 246 41.11 29.50 29.22
CA LYS A 246 41.84 30.26 30.24
C LYS A 246 40.89 31.15 31.04
N SER A 247 41.11 31.15 32.36
CA SER A 247 40.78 32.20 33.34
C SER A 247 39.33 32.68 33.45
N ASN A 248 38.67 32.32 34.56
CA ASN A 248 38.66 33.19 35.75
C ASN A 248 38.33 32.41 37.05
N SER A 249 38.64 33.03 38.19
CA SER A 249 38.50 32.58 39.60
C SER A 249 37.02 32.29 40.01
N ASP A 250 36.69 31.60 41.11
CA ASP A 250 37.31 31.64 42.46
C ASP A 250 36.95 30.45 43.40
N SER A 251 37.73 30.26 44.47
CA SER A 251 37.50 29.57 45.78
C SER A 251 36.80 28.18 45.92
N SER A 252 37.61 27.13 46.21
CA SER A 252 37.61 26.19 47.39
C SER A 252 36.34 25.62 48.08
N PRO A 253 36.40 24.47 48.82
CA PRO A 253 37.25 23.27 48.65
C PRO A 253 36.56 21.89 48.90
N GLU A 254 37.27 20.82 48.51
CA GLU A 254 37.33 19.45 49.10
C GLU A 254 36.08 18.59 49.43
N SER A 255 35.95 17.46 48.74
CA SER A 255 36.10 16.12 49.34
C SER A 255 36.37 15.05 48.26
N SER A 256 37.05 13.95 48.62
CA SER A 256 37.66 13.00 47.68
C SER A 256 37.31 11.51 48.04
N PRO A 257 37.90 10.46 47.44
CA PRO A 257 37.19 9.68 46.43
C PRO A 257 37.08 8.17 46.73
N ASN A 258 36.16 7.45 46.06
CA ASN A 258 36.38 6.07 45.56
C ASN A 258 35.14 5.45 44.88
N SER A 259 35.30 4.95 43.65
CA SER A 259 35.25 3.50 43.37
C SER A 259 35.33 3.25 41.86
N ASN A 260 36.20 2.34 41.45
CA ASN A 260 36.33 1.90 40.06
C ASN A 260 35.08 1.09 39.67
N ALA A 261 34.30 1.60 38.72
CA ALA A 261 33.33 0.81 37.98
C ALA A 261 33.91 0.49 36.60
N GLU A 262 34.33 -0.77 36.39
CA GLU A 262 34.72 -1.27 35.09
C GLU A 262 33.56 -1.09 34.10
N SER A 263 33.74 -0.28 33.07
CA SER A 263 32.67 0.02 32.13
C SER A 263 32.38 -1.17 31.23
N SER A 264 31.16 -1.72 31.34
CA SER A 264 30.66 -2.80 30.49
C SER A 264 30.85 -2.51 28.98
N PRO A 265 31.23 -3.51 28.16
CA PRO A 265 31.42 -3.37 26.71
C PRO A 265 30.22 -2.80 25.94
N ASP A 266 29.01 -2.98 26.48
CA ASP A 266 27.74 -2.63 25.85
C ASP A 266 27.62 -1.12 25.54
N SER A 267 28.31 -0.28 26.33
CA SER A 267 28.28 1.18 26.21
C SER A 267 29.01 1.75 24.99
N ARG A 268 29.83 0.94 24.29
CA ARG A 268 30.78 1.40 23.25
C ARG A 268 30.21 1.32 21.82
N ALA A 269 29.31 0.38 21.55
CA ALA A 269 28.79 0.13 20.20
C ALA A 269 27.80 1.17 19.63
N PRO A 270 26.93 1.85 20.44
CA PRO A 270 26.14 2.98 19.95
C PRO A 270 27.02 4.18 19.56
N LYS A 271 28.07 4.46 20.36
CA LYS A 271 29.00 5.58 20.15
C LYS A 271 29.74 5.47 18.82
N ARG A 272 30.20 4.26 18.43
CA ARG A 272 30.88 4.03 17.14
C ARG A 272 30.00 4.34 15.92
N ARG A 273 28.72 3.93 15.91
CA ARG A 273 27.82 4.21 14.77
C ARG A 273 27.60 5.72 14.64
N GLU A 274 27.36 6.41 15.75
CA GLU A 274 27.10 7.85 15.73
C GLU A 274 28.34 8.67 15.32
N GLN A 275 29.53 8.27 15.76
CA GLN A 275 30.80 8.83 15.30
C GLN A 275 31.01 8.60 13.79
N ALA A 276 30.74 7.41 13.28
CA ALA A 276 30.85 7.09 11.85
C ALA A 276 29.86 7.90 11.00
N LYS A 277 28.60 8.01 11.44
CA LYS A 277 27.59 8.90 10.82
C LYS A 277 28.08 10.34 10.77
N ARG A 278 28.55 10.86 11.91
CA ARG A 278 29.06 12.23 12.00
C ARG A 278 30.22 12.45 11.03
N ALA A 279 31.19 11.54 10.95
CA ALA A 279 32.28 11.64 9.98
C ALA A 279 31.79 11.65 8.52
N LEU A 280 30.75 10.88 8.19
CA LEU A 280 30.13 10.88 6.85
C LEU A 280 29.36 12.18 6.55
N TYR A 281 28.58 12.71 7.50
CA TYR A 281 27.85 13.97 7.33
C TYR A 281 28.79 15.19 7.30
N ASP A 282 29.73 15.30 8.25
CA ASP A 282 30.71 16.38 8.34
C ASP A 282 31.63 16.43 7.09
N SER A 283 31.88 15.27 6.46
CA SER A 283 32.61 15.18 5.20
C SER A 283 31.74 15.25 3.94
N ASN A 284 30.41 15.35 4.07
CA ASN A 284 29.46 15.24 2.96
C ASN A 284 29.72 14.03 2.04
N PHE A 285 29.96 12.86 2.64
CA PHE A 285 30.19 11.57 1.97
C PHE A 285 31.32 11.58 0.91
N ARG A 286 32.38 12.39 1.11
CA ARG A 286 33.56 12.37 0.23
C ARG A 286 34.17 10.97 0.10
N GLN A 287 34.65 10.65 -1.10
CA GLN A 287 35.19 9.34 -1.47
C GLN A 287 36.31 8.83 -0.54
N ASP A 288 37.20 9.69 -0.07
CA ASP A 288 38.29 9.34 0.84
C ASP A 288 37.80 8.88 2.21
N ILE A 289 36.65 9.37 2.67
CA ILE A 289 36.01 8.94 3.92
C ILE A 289 35.17 7.69 3.69
N CYS A 290 34.32 7.67 2.65
CA CYS A 290 33.50 6.51 2.32
C CYS A 290 34.33 5.24 2.02
N ALA A 291 35.50 5.39 1.40
CA ALA A 291 36.40 4.28 1.10
C ALA A 291 37.04 3.63 2.35
N GLN A 292 37.09 4.32 3.50
CA GLN A 292 37.65 3.75 4.74
C GLN A 292 36.76 2.66 5.36
N PHE A 293 35.49 2.61 4.99
CA PHE A 293 34.53 1.58 5.41
C PHE A 293 34.66 0.27 4.62
N LEU A 294 35.56 0.20 3.62
CA LEU A 294 35.76 -0.95 2.74
C LEU A 294 37.21 -1.43 2.78
N CYS A 295 37.43 -2.74 2.96
CA CYS A 295 38.76 -3.33 2.89
C CYS A 295 39.24 -3.40 1.43
N LYS A 296 40.45 -2.90 1.15
CA LYS A 296 41.01 -2.85 -0.22
C LYS A 296 41.28 -4.24 -0.81
N ASP A 297 41.50 -5.24 0.05
CA ASP A 297 41.78 -6.63 -0.32
C ASP A 297 40.50 -7.48 -0.41
N GLU A 298 39.32 -6.87 -0.25
CA GLU A 298 38.00 -7.51 -0.36
C GLU A 298 37.19 -6.87 -1.49
N TYR A 299 36.27 -7.64 -2.09
CA TYR A 299 35.40 -7.19 -3.18
C TYR A 299 33.95 -7.08 -2.72
N TYR A 300 33.27 -5.99 -3.06
CA TYR A 300 31.91 -5.70 -2.61
C TYR A 300 30.94 -5.63 -3.79
N ILE A 301 29.97 -6.54 -3.81
CA ILE A 301 28.91 -6.64 -4.82
C ILE A 301 27.58 -6.27 -4.15
N PHE A 302 27.00 -5.15 -4.57
CA PHE A 302 25.69 -4.68 -4.14
C PHE A 302 24.65 -5.14 -5.17
N LEU A 303 23.58 -5.83 -4.74
CA LEU A 303 22.71 -6.59 -5.66
C LEU A 303 21.57 -5.79 -6.32
N GLY A 304 21.28 -4.58 -5.85
CA GLY A 304 20.20 -3.72 -6.36
C GLY A 304 19.30 -3.23 -5.23
N ASP A 305 18.20 -2.55 -5.60
CA ASP A 305 17.15 -2.08 -4.71
C ASP A 305 17.71 -1.33 -3.48
N TYR A 306 18.47 -0.28 -3.77
CA TYR A 306 19.15 0.57 -2.80
C TYR A 306 18.21 1.54 -2.09
N ILE A 307 17.12 1.89 -2.78
CA ILE A 307 16.20 2.97 -2.42
C ILE A 307 14.75 2.48 -2.36
N ASP A 308 13.89 3.43 -2.04
CA ASP A 308 12.47 3.28 -1.75
C ASP A 308 12.19 2.44 -0.49
N ARG A 309 10.95 2.56 -0.03
CA ARG A 309 10.36 1.89 1.13
C ARG A 309 10.96 2.24 2.51
N GLY A 310 12.27 2.39 2.65
CA GLY A 310 12.91 2.81 3.90
C GLY A 310 13.09 4.33 4.06
N LEU A 311 13.80 4.71 5.13
CA LEU A 311 13.87 6.07 5.68
C LEU A 311 15.11 6.88 5.31
N GLN A 312 16.20 6.22 4.88
CA GLN A 312 17.55 6.78 4.73
C GLN A 312 18.06 6.59 3.30
N ASN A 313 17.21 6.88 2.32
CA ASN A 313 17.52 6.74 0.89
C ASN A 313 18.65 7.69 0.50
N ALA A 314 18.65 8.88 1.11
CA ALA A 314 19.68 9.88 0.93
C ALA A 314 21.06 9.35 1.34
N GLU A 315 21.20 8.81 2.56
CA GLU A 315 22.46 8.28 3.05
C GLU A 315 22.98 7.10 2.21
N VAL A 316 22.08 6.19 1.79
CA VAL A 316 22.47 5.10 0.89
C VAL A 316 23.02 5.63 -0.43
N ILE A 317 22.30 6.54 -1.12
CA ILE A 317 22.77 7.07 -2.41
C ILE A 317 24.02 7.93 -2.25
N ALA A 318 24.14 8.74 -1.19
CA ALA A 318 25.33 9.52 -0.90
C ALA A 318 26.56 8.63 -0.68
N PHE A 319 26.42 7.57 0.10
CA PHE A 319 27.49 6.59 0.32
C PHE A 319 27.86 5.86 -0.97
N LEU A 320 26.87 5.38 -1.75
CA LEU A 320 27.12 4.71 -3.03
C LEU A 320 27.81 5.63 -4.04
N LEU A 321 27.44 6.91 -4.14
CA LEU A 321 28.14 7.91 -4.95
C LEU A 321 29.60 8.10 -4.50
N GLY A 322 29.86 8.01 -3.19
CA GLY A 322 31.20 8.04 -2.62
C GLY A 322 32.08 6.83 -2.96
N ILE A 323 31.49 5.64 -3.18
CA ILE A 323 32.24 4.39 -3.42
C ILE A 323 32.18 3.84 -4.86
N MET A 324 31.28 4.32 -5.71
CA MET A 324 31.01 3.71 -7.04
C MET A 324 32.19 3.72 -8.03
N GLU A 325 33.22 4.53 -7.79
CA GLU A 325 34.44 4.61 -8.61
C GLU A 325 35.59 3.73 -8.07
N LEU A 326 35.38 3.01 -6.95
CA LEU A 326 36.41 2.14 -6.38
C LEU A 326 36.55 0.84 -7.18
N PRO A 327 37.77 0.35 -7.46
CA PRO A 327 38.01 -0.82 -8.31
C PRO A 327 37.55 -2.15 -7.69
N ASN A 328 37.28 -2.16 -6.39
CA ASN A 328 36.79 -3.30 -5.63
C ASN A 328 35.27 -3.23 -5.31
N VAL A 329 34.52 -2.35 -5.99
CA VAL A 329 33.07 -2.20 -5.83
C VAL A 329 32.35 -2.55 -7.14
N CYS A 330 31.22 -3.25 -7.02
CA CYS A 330 30.29 -3.55 -8.10
C CYS A 330 28.86 -3.24 -7.66
N LEU A 331 28.20 -2.32 -8.36
CA LEU A 331 26.78 -2.00 -8.13
C LEU A 331 25.93 -2.64 -9.22
N ILE A 332 24.96 -3.47 -8.86
CA ILE A 332 23.99 -4.08 -9.78
C ILE A 332 22.71 -3.22 -9.86
N GLU A 333 22.03 -3.28 -10.98
CA GLU A 333 20.76 -2.61 -11.25
C GLU A 333 19.59 -3.44 -10.70
N GLY A 334 18.90 -2.95 -9.67
CA GLY A 334 17.63 -3.50 -9.21
C GLY A 334 16.43 -2.86 -9.92
N ASN A 335 15.22 -3.21 -9.49
CA ASN A 335 14.01 -2.66 -10.09
C ASN A 335 13.61 -1.29 -9.55
N HIS A 336 14.07 -0.89 -8.36
CA HIS A 336 13.80 0.44 -7.81
C HIS A 336 14.73 1.52 -8.39
N GLU A 337 15.95 1.18 -8.83
CA GLU A 337 16.87 2.16 -9.45
C GLU A 337 16.32 2.77 -10.76
N ARG A 338 15.31 2.16 -11.38
CA ARG A 338 14.60 2.73 -12.55
C ARG A 338 14.00 4.11 -12.25
N TRP A 339 13.62 4.40 -11.02
CA TRP A 339 13.02 5.68 -10.64
C TRP A 339 14.05 6.81 -10.64
N LEU A 340 15.31 6.54 -10.28
CA LEU A 340 16.43 7.48 -10.42
C LEU A 340 16.62 7.90 -11.89
N ASN A 341 16.54 6.93 -12.81
CA ASN A 341 16.62 7.18 -14.25
C ASN A 341 15.42 8.01 -14.77
N ILE A 342 14.21 7.71 -14.29
CA ILE A 342 13.00 8.49 -14.64
C ILE A 342 13.12 9.94 -14.13
N TRP A 343 13.56 10.13 -12.88
CA TRP A 343 13.77 11.45 -12.29
C TRP A 343 14.82 12.26 -13.06
N HIS A 344 15.94 11.63 -13.40
CA HIS A 344 16.98 12.20 -14.25
C HIS A 344 16.41 12.66 -15.60
N LYS A 345 15.76 11.76 -16.35
CA LYS A 345 15.20 12.06 -17.68
C LYS A 345 14.14 13.16 -17.65
N GLN A 346 13.22 13.16 -16.68
CA GLN A 346 12.16 14.18 -16.60
C GLN A 346 12.72 15.60 -16.38
N LYS A 347 13.70 15.78 -15.49
CA LYS A 347 14.28 17.10 -15.23
C LYS A 347 15.21 17.56 -16.36
N SER A 348 15.91 16.64 -17.04
CA SER A 348 16.68 16.96 -18.25
C SER A 348 15.79 17.46 -19.39
N ALA A 349 14.58 16.91 -19.56
CA ALA A 349 13.63 17.39 -20.56
C ALA A 349 13.07 18.79 -20.22
N GLN A 350 12.64 19.02 -18.96
CA GLN A 350 12.17 20.34 -18.52
C GLN A 350 13.23 21.45 -18.67
N SER A 351 14.51 21.10 -18.61
CA SER A 351 15.63 22.03 -18.80
C SER A 351 15.83 22.48 -20.26
N GLN A 352 15.14 21.87 -21.23
CA GLN A 352 15.23 22.19 -22.66
C GLN A 352 13.99 22.88 -23.23
N SER A 353 12.91 22.99 -22.44
CA SER A 353 11.68 23.72 -22.78
C SER A 353 11.34 24.71 -21.68
N ALA A 354 12.00 25.87 -21.68
CA ALA A 354 11.74 26.96 -20.76
C ALA A 354 10.44 27.70 -21.14
N SER A 355 9.30 27.09 -20.80
CA SER A 355 8.00 27.76 -20.69
C SER A 355 7.33 27.26 -19.42
N GLU A 356 7.19 28.14 -18.44
CA GLU A 356 6.54 27.85 -17.16
C GLU A 356 5.02 27.73 -17.34
N SER A 357 4.54 26.53 -17.66
CA SER A 357 3.15 26.14 -17.45
C SER A 357 3.05 25.26 -16.19
N GLN A 358 2.23 25.71 -15.25
CA GLN A 358 2.04 25.09 -13.95
C GLN A 358 1.33 23.73 -14.06
N SER A 359 1.59 22.87 -13.07
CA SER A 359 0.69 21.80 -12.63
C SER A 359 0.05 20.91 -13.72
N GLU A 360 0.87 20.13 -14.43
CA GLU A 360 0.39 18.79 -14.76
C GLU A 360 0.28 17.99 -13.45
N GLN A 361 -0.92 17.93 -12.90
CA GLN A 361 -1.35 16.88 -11.97
C GLN A 361 -0.86 15.54 -12.56
N PRO A 362 -0.11 14.71 -11.81
CA PRO A 362 0.45 13.49 -12.35
C PRO A 362 -0.68 12.62 -12.92
N SER A 363 -0.59 12.35 -14.22
CA SER A 363 -1.59 11.56 -14.92
C SER A 363 -1.76 10.19 -14.26
N LYS A 364 -2.92 9.57 -14.45
CA LYS A 364 -3.42 8.36 -13.76
C LYS A 364 -2.63 7.06 -14.04
N ALA A 365 -1.32 7.16 -14.28
CA ALA A 365 -0.44 6.08 -14.69
C ALA A 365 0.73 5.92 -13.70
N ASN A 366 0.73 4.78 -13.01
CA ASN A 366 1.81 4.23 -12.19
C ASN A 366 1.96 4.84 -10.78
N SER A 367 1.21 4.30 -9.81
CA SER A 367 1.24 4.67 -8.39
C SER A 367 2.65 4.71 -7.79
N SER A 368 3.50 3.72 -8.12
CA SER A 368 4.89 3.67 -7.64
C SER A 368 5.78 4.81 -8.15
N LYS A 369 5.44 5.44 -9.28
CA LYS A 369 6.13 6.65 -9.74
C LYS A 369 5.82 7.81 -8.79
N ALA A 370 4.53 8.01 -8.47
CA ALA A 370 4.11 9.04 -7.54
C ALA A 370 4.69 8.80 -6.14
N GLU A 371 4.74 7.54 -5.70
CA GLU A 371 5.33 7.10 -4.42
C GLU A 371 6.82 7.50 -4.30
N PHE A 372 7.63 7.33 -5.36
CA PHE A 372 9.01 7.83 -5.39
C PHE A 372 9.10 9.35 -5.21
N PHE A 373 8.23 10.12 -5.88
CA PHE A 373 8.23 11.59 -5.79
C PHE A 373 7.68 12.12 -4.45
N THR A 374 6.80 11.37 -3.78
CA THR A 374 6.24 11.73 -2.47
C THR A 374 7.19 11.41 -1.33
N PHE A 375 7.88 10.26 -1.35
CA PHE A 375 8.70 9.81 -0.22
C PHE A 375 10.21 9.90 -0.47
N THR A 376 10.67 9.42 -1.62
CA THR A 376 12.09 9.18 -1.86
C THR A 376 12.81 10.43 -2.38
N ALA A 377 12.25 11.14 -3.37
CA ALA A 377 12.86 12.34 -3.92
C ALA A 377 13.05 13.49 -2.90
N PRO A 378 12.12 13.75 -1.96
CA PRO A 378 12.33 14.74 -0.90
C PRO A 378 13.43 14.33 0.09
N ASP A 379 13.52 13.03 0.40
CA ASP A 379 14.61 12.50 1.24
C ASP A 379 15.97 12.67 0.54
N LEU A 380 16.11 12.30 -0.74
CA LEU A 380 17.34 12.53 -1.50
C LEU A 380 17.76 14.01 -1.50
N ALA A 381 16.80 14.94 -1.61
CA ALA A 381 17.07 16.37 -1.59
C ALA A 381 17.63 16.88 -0.24
N ARG A 382 17.32 16.20 0.88
CA ARG A 382 17.85 16.52 2.23
C ARG A 382 19.37 16.52 2.32
N LEU A 383 20.04 15.69 1.50
CA LEU A 383 21.51 15.64 1.39
C LEU A 383 22.02 16.24 0.07
N ASN A 384 21.26 17.17 -0.52
CA ASN A 384 21.59 17.85 -1.78
C ASN A 384 21.83 16.92 -2.99
N ILE A 385 21.32 15.68 -2.96
CA ILE A 385 21.49 14.72 -4.06
C ILE A 385 20.58 15.16 -5.20
N THR A 386 21.17 15.38 -6.38
CA THR A 386 20.43 15.93 -7.52
C THR A 386 19.98 14.86 -8.51
N HIS A 387 19.05 15.23 -9.39
CA HIS A 387 18.68 14.43 -10.56
C HIS A 387 19.87 14.15 -11.51
N LYS A 388 20.98 14.90 -11.42
CA LYS A 388 22.22 14.62 -12.16
C LYS A 388 23.00 13.48 -11.50
N ASP A 389 23.05 13.46 -10.18
CA ASP A 389 23.70 12.39 -9.42
C ASP A 389 22.94 11.06 -9.53
N ALA A 390 21.60 11.13 -9.56
CA ALA A 390 20.74 10.01 -9.95
C ALA A 390 21.11 9.44 -11.33
N GLY A 391 21.41 10.30 -12.32
CA GLY A 391 21.91 9.87 -13.64
C GLY A 391 23.32 9.27 -13.59
N ARG A 392 24.23 9.87 -12.80
CA ARG A 392 25.61 9.39 -12.61
C ARG A 392 25.66 7.99 -12.02
N ILE A 393 24.95 7.74 -10.91
CA ILE A 393 24.91 6.41 -10.28
C ILE A 393 24.22 5.40 -11.20
N TYR A 394 23.08 5.75 -11.81
CA TYR A 394 22.34 4.85 -12.71
C TYR A 394 23.18 4.42 -13.92
N ALA A 395 24.03 5.30 -14.46
CA ALA A 395 24.95 4.97 -15.54
C ALA A 395 25.98 3.88 -15.14
N LYS A 396 26.42 3.86 -13.87
CA LYS A 396 27.42 2.92 -13.32
C LYS A 396 26.88 1.53 -13.01
N LEU A 397 25.56 1.37 -12.87
CA LEU A 397 24.93 0.09 -12.50
C LEU A 397 25.14 -0.99 -13.57
N ARG A 398 25.62 -2.16 -13.16
CA ARG A 398 25.77 -3.36 -14.00
C ARG A 398 24.48 -4.18 -13.98
N GLN A 399 24.27 -5.03 -14.98
CA GLN A 399 23.07 -5.90 -15.04
C GLN A 399 23.23 -7.19 -14.21
N CYS A 400 24.47 -7.56 -13.89
CA CYS A 400 24.87 -8.71 -13.08
C CYS A 400 26.36 -8.58 -12.73
N ALA A 401 26.87 -9.46 -11.88
CA ALA A 401 28.28 -9.80 -11.82
C ALA A 401 28.43 -11.32 -11.98
N PHE A 402 29.32 -11.76 -12.86
CA PHE A 402 29.64 -13.18 -13.08
C PHE A 402 31.14 -13.35 -12.95
N TYR A 403 31.58 -14.24 -12.06
CA TYR A 403 32.97 -14.31 -11.66
C TYR A 403 33.43 -15.71 -11.24
N THR A 404 34.75 -15.91 -11.22
CA THR A 404 35.40 -17.06 -10.60
C THR A 404 36.17 -16.68 -9.33
N PHE A 405 36.09 -17.52 -8.31
CA PHE A 405 36.77 -17.35 -7.02
C PHE A 405 36.94 -18.68 -6.29
N ASP A 406 38.16 -19.04 -5.90
CA ASP A 406 38.52 -20.25 -5.14
C ASP A 406 37.87 -21.53 -5.69
N GLY A 407 38.03 -21.73 -7.00
CA GLY A 407 37.49 -22.89 -7.74
C GLY A 407 35.97 -22.88 -7.95
N LYS A 408 35.28 -21.77 -7.68
CA LYS A 408 33.82 -21.64 -7.85
C LYS A 408 33.47 -20.63 -8.92
N ARG A 409 32.35 -20.85 -9.59
CA ARG A 409 31.69 -19.91 -10.50
C ARG A 409 30.48 -19.32 -9.81
N VAL A 410 30.37 -17.99 -9.74
CA VAL A 410 29.26 -17.34 -9.05
C VAL A 410 28.58 -16.33 -9.96
N LEU A 411 27.27 -16.48 -10.13
CA LEU A 411 26.40 -15.51 -10.77
C LEU A 411 25.66 -14.68 -9.70
N ALA A 412 25.99 -13.40 -9.60
CA ALA A 412 25.27 -12.41 -8.82
C ALA A 412 24.30 -11.61 -9.72
N THR A 413 23.02 -11.59 -9.37
CA THR A 413 21.95 -10.85 -10.07
C THR A 413 21.03 -10.16 -9.07
N HIS A 414 20.03 -9.40 -9.53
CA HIS A 414 18.98 -8.92 -8.63
C HIS A 414 17.89 -9.99 -8.47
N GLY A 415 17.36 -10.56 -9.55
CA GLY A 415 16.17 -11.40 -9.55
C GLY A 415 16.35 -12.93 -9.57
N GLY A 416 17.58 -13.43 -9.74
CA GLY A 416 17.88 -14.87 -9.84
C GLY A 416 17.46 -15.52 -11.17
N LEU A 417 18.10 -16.64 -11.54
CA LEU A 417 17.82 -17.39 -12.77
C LEU A 417 17.54 -18.87 -12.50
N PRO A 418 16.73 -19.54 -13.35
CA PRO A 418 16.43 -20.97 -13.23
C PRO A 418 17.52 -21.87 -13.82
N THR A 419 18.52 -21.30 -14.49
CA THR A 419 19.71 -21.98 -15.05
C THR A 419 20.77 -20.93 -15.41
N LEU A 420 22.01 -21.36 -15.64
CA LEU A 420 23.06 -20.52 -16.24
C LEU A 420 23.19 -20.90 -17.73
N PRO A 421 22.68 -20.09 -18.68
CA PRO A 421 22.86 -20.38 -20.09
C PRO A 421 24.31 -20.17 -20.52
N PRO A 422 24.77 -20.79 -21.61
CA PRO A 422 26.19 -20.81 -21.94
C PRO A 422 26.78 -19.46 -22.33
N ASN A 423 25.96 -18.55 -22.88
CA ASN A 423 26.33 -17.15 -23.07
C ASN A 423 25.26 -16.25 -22.42
N LEU A 424 25.65 -15.53 -21.37
CA LEU A 424 24.74 -14.71 -20.58
C LEU A 424 24.19 -13.50 -21.35
N LEU A 425 24.78 -13.13 -22.50
CA LEU A 425 24.20 -12.10 -23.39
C LEU A 425 22.82 -12.49 -23.93
N LEU A 426 22.53 -13.79 -24.06
CA LEU A 426 21.24 -14.28 -24.56
C LEU A 426 20.10 -14.11 -23.52
N VAL A 427 20.42 -13.77 -22.27
CA VAL A 427 19.43 -13.49 -21.23
C VAL A 427 18.99 -12.03 -21.31
N ALA A 428 17.68 -11.81 -21.42
CA ALA A 428 17.07 -10.50 -21.29
C ALA A 428 17.48 -9.83 -19.98
N THR A 429 17.96 -8.58 -20.03
CA THR A 429 18.29 -7.82 -18.81
C THR A 429 17.12 -7.82 -17.82
N ARG A 430 15.88 -7.75 -18.32
CA ARG A 430 14.66 -7.83 -17.51
C ARG A 430 14.58 -9.11 -16.66
N GLN A 431 15.09 -10.25 -17.09
CA GLN A 431 15.10 -11.48 -16.28
C GLN A 431 16.14 -11.43 -15.14
N LEU A 432 17.28 -10.75 -15.37
CA LEU A 432 18.31 -10.56 -14.33
C LEU A 432 17.85 -9.59 -13.23
N ILE A 433 16.94 -8.68 -13.57
CA ILE A 433 16.36 -7.71 -12.65
C ILE A 433 15.15 -8.30 -11.93
N TYR A 434 14.11 -8.73 -12.67
CA TYR A 434 12.82 -9.13 -12.10
C TYR A 434 12.70 -10.64 -11.81
N GLY A 435 13.72 -11.43 -12.18
CA GLY A 435 13.71 -12.89 -12.10
C GLY A 435 12.97 -13.57 -13.24
N SER A 436 12.82 -14.89 -13.15
CA SER A 436 12.01 -15.71 -14.06
C SER A 436 10.83 -16.34 -13.33
N GLY A 437 9.68 -16.47 -14.02
CA GLY A 437 8.41 -16.89 -13.40
C GLY A 437 7.76 -15.80 -12.54
N ASP A 438 6.78 -16.20 -11.74
CA ASP A 438 6.08 -15.35 -10.78
C ASP A 438 6.86 -15.24 -9.45
N TYR A 439 6.51 -14.26 -8.62
CA TYR A 439 7.17 -14.02 -7.32
C TYR A 439 7.10 -15.18 -6.32
N HIS A 440 6.24 -16.17 -6.57
CA HIS A 440 6.13 -17.38 -5.76
C HIS A 440 7.00 -18.54 -6.29
N ASP A 441 7.64 -18.38 -7.46
CA ASP A 441 8.48 -19.41 -8.08
C ASP A 441 9.94 -19.37 -7.60
N MET A 442 10.27 -18.62 -6.53
CA MET A 442 11.66 -18.47 -6.08
C MET A 442 12.32 -19.82 -5.76
N ARG A 443 11.66 -20.70 -4.99
CA ARG A 443 12.21 -22.04 -4.67
C ARG A 443 12.32 -22.92 -5.91
N ALA A 444 11.33 -22.87 -6.81
CA ALA A 444 11.36 -23.62 -8.06
C ALA A 444 12.51 -23.17 -8.97
N THR A 445 12.73 -21.85 -9.05
CA THR A 445 13.85 -21.21 -9.77
C THR A 445 15.20 -21.65 -9.18
N ALA A 446 15.37 -21.55 -7.86
CA ALA A 446 16.59 -21.95 -7.15
C ALA A 446 16.92 -23.45 -7.33
N ARG A 447 15.89 -24.30 -7.31
CA ARG A 447 16.03 -25.75 -7.51
C ARG A 447 16.39 -26.09 -8.95
N SER A 448 15.71 -25.49 -9.92
CA SER A 448 16.03 -25.64 -11.34
C SER A 448 17.49 -25.28 -11.60
N PHE A 449 17.99 -24.20 -10.99
CA PHE A 449 19.38 -23.79 -11.15
C PHE A 449 20.35 -24.84 -10.62
N ALA A 450 20.11 -25.37 -9.41
CA ALA A 450 20.93 -26.43 -8.84
C ALA A 450 20.92 -27.71 -9.72
N GLN A 451 19.77 -28.05 -10.32
CA GLN A 451 19.63 -29.24 -11.17
C GLN A 451 20.25 -29.09 -12.58
N THR A 452 20.41 -27.87 -13.09
CA THR A 452 20.86 -27.60 -14.47
C THR A 452 22.28 -27.03 -14.56
N THR A 453 22.96 -26.83 -13.43
CA THR A 453 24.32 -26.27 -13.37
C THR A 453 25.27 -27.18 -12.62
N SER A 454 26.56 -27.09 -12.94
CA SER A 454 27.63 -27.85 -12.31
C SER A 454 27.79 -27.55 -10.81
N GLU A 455 28.38 -28.48 -10.05
CA GLU A 455 28.50 -28.37 -8.58
C GLU A 455 29.42 -27.24 -8.08
N ASP A 456 30.28 -26.70 -8.96
CA ASP A 456 31.08 -25.50 -8.71
C ASP A 456 30.34 -24.19 -9.03
N THR A 457 29.13 -24.26 -9.61
CA THR A 457 28.32 -23.09 -10.02
C THR A 457 27.28 -22.72 -8.97
N TYR A 458 27.28 -21.45 -8.55
CA TYR A 458 26.43 -20.87 -7.51
C TYR A 458 25.69 -19.64 -8.05
N GLN A 459 24.53 -19.32 -7.48
CA GLN A 459 23.88 -18.02 -7.66
C GLN A 459 23.60 -17.30 -6.35
N VAL A 460 23.75 -15.98 -6.38
CA VAL A 460 23.34 -15.06 -5.32
C VAL A 460 22.42 -14.01 -5.94
N PHE A 461 21.28 -13.76 -5.33
CA PHE A 461 20.32 -12.77 -5.83
C PHE A 461 19.69 -11.98 -4.69
N GLY A 462 19.36 -10.71 -4.95
CA GLY A 462 18.71 -9.84 -3.98
C GLY A 462 17.26 -10.25 -3.79
N HIS A 463 16.46 -10.00 -4.81
CA HIS A 463 15.01 -9.92 -4.79
C HIS A 463 14.25 -11.26 -4.56
N ARG A 464 12.92 -11.14 -4.41
CA ARG A 464 11.88 -12.20 -4.54
C ARG A 464 11.62 -13.13 -3.34
N ASN A 465 11.91 -12.73 -2.10
CA ASN A 465 11.64 -13.57 -0.91
C ASN A 465 10.24 -13.39 -0.25
N LYS A 466 9.15 -13.47 -1.01
CA LYS A 466 7.77 -13.33 -0.44
C LYS A 466 7.40 -14.43 0.56
N GLU A 467 8.04 -15.59 0.46
CA GLU A 467 7.79 -16.75 1.31
C GLU A 467 8.52 -16.69 2.66
N LYS A 468 9.32 -15.64 2.91
CA LYS A 468 10.17 -15.48 4.11
C LYS A 468 11.13 -16.67 4.32
N ALA A 469 11.66 -17.21 3.24
CA ALA A 469 12.67 -18.27 3.27
C ALA A 469 13.99 -17.77 3.92
N PRO A 470 14.83 -18.68 4.46
CA PRO A 470 16.20 -18.35 4.88
C PRO A 470 17.05 -17.84 3.70
N MET A 471 18.25 -17.33 3.99
CA MET A 471 19.14 -16.80 2.92
C MET A 471 19.50 -17.89 1.91
N ARG A 472 19.90 -19.07 2.36
CA ARG A 472 20.14 -20.21 1.49
C ARG A 472 18.82 -20.94 1.17
N VAL A 473 18.31 -20.72 -0.03
CA VAL A 473 17.01 -21.25 -0.49
C VAL A 473 17.14 -22.68 -1.02
N GLU A 474 18.26 -22.99 -1.66
CA GLU A 474 18.70 -24.32 -2.08
C GLU A 474 20.23 -24.40 -1.91
N SER A 475 20.84 -25.59 -2.01
CA SER A 475 22.26 -25.83 -1.70
C SER A 475 23.24 -24.80 -2.28
N ARG A 476 23.05 -24.41 -3.56
CA ARG A 476 23.91 -23.48 -4.31
C ARG A 476 23.22 -22.16 -4.71
N SER A 477 22.11 -21.80 -4.05
CA SER A 477 21.29 -20.61 -4.38
C SER A 477 20.95 -19.77 -3.14
N PHE A 478 21.32 -18.49 -3.14
CA PHE A 478 21.14 -17.56 -2.03
C PHE A 478 20.22 -16.37 -2.39
N ALA A 479 19.18 -16.13 -1.58
CA ALA A 479 18.25 -15.00 -1.67
C ALA A 479 18.49 -14.00 -0.52
N LEU A 480 18.89 -12.78 -0.88
CA LEU A 480 19.32 -11.75 0.08
C LEU A 480 18.21 -10.73 0.43
N GLU A 481 16.99 -10.88 -0.08
CA GLU A 481 15.83 -10.12 0.37
C GLU A 481 15.43 -10.59 1.77
N GLY A 482 15.45 -9.65 2.70
CA GLY A 482 15.23 -9.83 4.13
C GLY A 482 14.24 -8.83 4.74
N GLY A 483 13.59 -7.98 3.95
CA GLY A 483 12.61 -7.00 4.41
C GLY A 483 13.20 -5.98 5.39
N VAL A 484 14.44 -5.55 5.14
CA VAL A 484 15.23 -4.67 6.01
C VAL A 484 14.50 -3.36 6.31
N GLU A 485 13.74 -2.84 5.35
CA GLU A 485 12.94 -1.62 5.46
C GLU A 485 11.78 -1.75 6.45
N PHE A 486 11.32 -2.97 6.74
CA PHE A 486 10.22 -3.26 7.66
C PHE A 486 10.71 -3.75 9.02
N GLY A 487 11.95 -3.40 9.38
CA GLY A 487 12.60 -3.85 10.61
C GLY A 487 13.14 -5.27 10.55
N GLY A 488 13.24 -5.87 9.35
CA GLY A 488 13.88 -7.17 9.11
C GLY A 488 15.41 -7.12 9.14
N CYS A 489 16.06 -7.92 8.30
CA CYS A 489 17.53 -7.99 8.23
C CYS A 489 18.05 -7.57 6.87
N LEU A 490 19.11 -6.76 6.85
CA LEU A 490 20.02 -6.74 5.71
C LEU A 490 20.75 -8.10 5.68
N ARG A 491 20.65 -8.82 4.57
CA ARG A 491 21.32 -10.10 4.37
C ARG A 491 22.57 -9.90 3.54
N VAL A 492 23.67 -10.51 3.98
CA VAL A 492 24.94 -10.49 3.25
C VAL A 492 25.51 -11.90 3.17
N ALA A 493 25.85 -12.36 1.97
CA ALA A 493 26.57 -13.61 1.76
C ALA A 493 28.05 -13.28 1.49
N VAL A 494 28.95 -13.72 2.37
CA VAL A 494 30.39 -13.49 2.25
C VAL A 494 31.09 -14.78 1.84
N LEU A 495 31.74 -14.79 0.68
CA LEU A 495 32.53 -15.92 0.19
C LEU A 495 34.01 -15.70 0.56
N GLU A 496 34.59 -16.62 1.33
CA GLU A 496 35.98 -16.57 1.78
C GLU A 496 36.82 -17.69 1.14
N LYS A 497 38.10 -17.41 0.87
CA LYS A 497 39.04 -18.41 0.33
C LYS A 497 39.24 -19.58 1.29
N SER A 498 39.23 -20.79 0.76
CA SER A 498 39.63 -21.98 1.51
C SER A 498 41.13 -21.96 1.85
N ALA A 499 41.45 -22.39 3.07
CA ALA A 499 42.83 -22.40 3.58
C ALA A 499 43.79 -23.33 2.81
N LYS A 500 43.29 -24.19 1.92
CA LYS A 500 44.08 -25.19 1.18
C LYS A 500 44.89 -24.58 0.02
N ASN A 501 44.51 -23.41 -0.48
CA ASN A 501 45.15 -22.78 -1.66
C ASN A 501 46.20 -21.70 -1.30
N ALA A 502 46.49 -21.48 -0.01
CA ALA A 502 47.39 -20.43 0.45
C ALA A 502 48.89 -20.81 0.47
N SER A 503 49.25 -22.06 0.17
CA SER A 503 50.63 -22.58 0.35
C SER A 503 51.54 -22.47 -0.88
N ALA A 504 51.10 -21.87 -1.98
CA ALA A 504 51.88 -21.76 -3.21
C ALA A 504 52.16 -20.29 -3.59
N LYS A 505 53.45 -19.91 -3.55
CA LYS A 505 54.04 -18.58 -3.87
C LYS A 505 53.95 -17.52 -2.76
N ASN A 506 54.92 -17.54 -1.85
CA ASN A 506 55.94 -16.48 -1.71
C ASN A 506 56.82 -16.75 -0.47
N SER A 507 57.98 -17.36 -0.68
CA SER A 507 59.04 -17.43 0.31
C SER A 507 60.08 -16.34 0.05
N GLU A 508 59.83 -15.12 0.51
CA GLU A 508 60.89 -14.13 0.77
C GLU A 508 60.39 -12.98 1.66
N ASN A 509 60.96 -12.90 2.87
CA ASN A 509 61.03 -11.75 3.79
C ASN A 509 59.89 -10.72 3.81
N LEU A 510 58.85 -11.00 4.62
CA LEU A 510 58.21 -9.98 5.47
C LEU A 510 57.92 -10.59 6.86
N ALA A 511 58.12 -9.79 7.91
CA ALA A 511 57.81 -10.19 9.28
C ALA A 511 56.29 -10.37 9.47
N PRO A 512 55.84 -11.31 10.32
CA PRO A 512 54.43 -11.62 10.46
C PRO A 512 53.69 -10.50 11.20
N VAL A 513 52.95 -9.67 10.46
CA VAL A 513 51.89 -8.84 11.04
C VAL A 513 50.75 -9.77 11.46
N ALA A 514 50.33 -9.68 12.73
CA ALA A 514 49.37 -10.62 13.31
C ALA A 514 48.00 -10.58 12.58
N PRO A 515 47.35 -11.75 12.34
CA PRO A 515 46.06 -11.80 11.68
C PRO A 515 44.94 -11.38 12.63
N HIS A 516 44.51 -10.11 12.55
CA HIS A 516 43.28 -9.67 13.22
C HIS A 516 42.03 -10.12 12.44
N LEU A 517 41.00 -10.54 13.18
CA LEU A 517 39.75 -11.17 12.70
C LEU A 517 39.86 -12.62 12.19
N SER A 518 40.43 -13.50 13.01
CA SER A 518 40.02 -14.90 13.05
C SER A 518 38.60 -15.04 13.60
N ILE A 519 37.60 -15.28 12.75
CA ILE A 519 36.22 -15.59 13.18
C ILE A 519 36.16 -16.94 13.95
N SER A 520 37.21 -17.75 13.90
CA SER A 520 37.29 -19.09 14.52
C SER A 520 37.91 -19.15 15.93
N ALA A 521 38.52 -18.09 16.47
CA ALA A 521 39.42 -18.20 17.63
C ALA A 521 38.78 -17.96 19.03
N HIS A 522 37.46 -18.04 19.16
CA HIS A 522 36.75 -17.87 20.45
C HIS A 522 35.91 -19.09 20.88
N LEU A 523 36.21 -20.27 20.33
CA LEU A 523 35.63 -21.54 20.76
C LEU A 523 36.74 -22.52 21.19
N SER A 524 37.22 -22.32 22.42
CA SER A 524 37.93 -23.36 23.17
C SER A 524 37.17 -23.59 24.48
N ILE A 525 36.43 -24.69 24.53
CA ILE A 525 35.73 -25.17 25.73
C ILE A 525 36.26 -26.57 26.03
N THR A 526 37.06 -26.69 27.09
CA THR A 526 37.46 -27.98 27.66
C THR A 526 36.26 -28.67 28.31
N PRO A 527 36.03 -29.97 28.06
CA PRO A 527 34.90 -30.68 28.66
C PRO A 527 35.26 -31.14 30.09
N HIS A 528 34.52 -30.65 31.08
CA HIS A 528 34.43 -31.33 32.38
C HIS A 528 33.02 -31.90 32.58
N LEU A 529 32.93 -33.23 32.54
CA LEU A 529 31.73 -33.95 32.95
C LEU A 529 31.45 -33.72 34.45
N SER A 530 30.17 -33.61 34.83
CA SER A 530 29.59 -34.59 35.77
C SER A 530 28.07 -34.44 35.92
N ARG A 531 27.38 -35.60 35.91
CA ARG A 531 26.13 -35.97 36.65
C ARG A 531 24.87 -35.09 36.43
N PHE A 532 23.69 -35.61 36.10
CA PHE A 532 23.10 -36.95 36.38
C PHE A 532 22.33 -37.55 35.17
N LEU A 533 21.90 -38.81 35.33
CA LEU A 533 21.41 -39.75 34.30
C LEU A 533 19.85 -39.83 34.20
N PRO A 534 19.27 -40.57 33.21
CA PRO A 534 17.98 -40.26 32.58
C PRO A 534 16.86 -41.29 32.84
N PHE A 535 15.77 -41.27 32.05
CA PHE A 535 15.10 -42.39 31.33
C PHE A 535 13.68 -41.97 30.88
N PRO A 536 13.00 -42.67 29.93
CA PRO A 536 13.47 -43.31 28.68
C PRO A 536 12.64 -42.90 27.43
N PRO A 537 13.09 -43.21 26.19
CA PRO A 537 12.27 -43.12 24.98
C PRO A 537 11.51 -44.42 24.67
N VAL A 538 10.40 -44.34 23.92
CA VAL A 538 9.67 -45.48 23.34
C VAL A 538 9.73 -45.38 21.80
N PRO A 539 10.05 -46.46 21.05
CA PRO A 539 10.50 -46.34 19.67
C PRO A 539 9.38 -46.48 18.62
N PHE A 540 9.55 -45.82 17.47
CA PHE A 540 8.86 -46.17 16.22
C PHE A 540 9.82 -46.92 15.29
N LYS A 541 9.39 -48.06 14.73
CA LYS A 541 10.17 -48.87 13.78
C LYS A 541 9.78 -48.56 12.32
N PRO A 542 10.72 -48.62 11.36
CA PRO A 542 10.44 -48.52 9.92
C PRO A 542 10.13 -49.88 9.27
N ASN A 543 9.42 -49.88 8.13
CA ASN A 543 9.78 -50.55 6.86
C ASN A 543 8.66 -50.50 5.79
N GLU A 544 9.01 -49.96 4.62
CA GLU A 544 8.77 -50.38 3.19
C GLU A 544 7.76 -51.50 2.79
N PRO A 545 7.41 -51.68 1.47
CA PRO A 545 7.16 -50.70 0.38
C PRO A 545 6.02 -51.10 -0.63
N ALA A 546 5.83 -50.27 -1.68
CA ALA A 546 5.35 -50.58 -3.05
C ALA A 546 3.87 -50.91 -3.39
N SER A 547 3.29 -50.16 -4.35
CA SER A 547 2.88 -50.67 -5.70
C SER A 547 2.15 -49.61 -6.57
N PHE A 548 2.17 -49.83 -7.90
CA PHE A 548 1.58 -48.96 -8.94
C PHE A 548 0.04 -49.16 -9.11
N ALA A 549 -0.70 -48.10 -9.50
CA ALA A 549 -1.57 -48.11 -10.70
C ALA A 549 -2.36 -46.79 -11.00
N LYS A 550 -2.31 -46.39 -12.29
CA LYS A 550 -3.36 -45.72 -13.11
C LYS A 550 -3.85 -44.28 -12.81
N MET A 551 -3.64 -43.40 -13.79
CA MET A 551 -4.43 -42.18 -14.06
C MET A 551 -5.88 -42.52 -14.49
N PRO A 552 -6.84 -41.58 -14.38
CA PRO A 552 -7.11 -40.66 -15.49
C PRO A 552 -7.29 -39.16 -15.11
N LYS A 553 -7.04 -38.28 -16.09
CA LYS A 553 -7.47 -36.86 -16.15
C LYS A 553 -8.74 -36.75 -17.03
N PRO A 554 -9.40 -35.57 -17.14
CA PRO A 554 -9.64 -34.50 -16.18
C PRO A 554 -11.14 -34.09 -16.11
N LEU A 555 -11.55 -33.30 -15.11
CA LEU A 555 -12.75 -32.46 -15.27
C LEU A 555 -12.66 -31.19 -14.42
N ALA A 556 -12.89 -30.04 -15.04
CA ALA A 556 -12.83 -28.74 -14.42
C ALA A 556 -14.19 -28.31 -13.87
N LYS A 557 -14.22 -27.73 -12.67
CA LYS A 557 -15.03 -26.54 -12.32
C LYS A 557 -14.76 -26.07 -10.89
N SER A 558 -14.63 -24.74 -10.76
CA SER A 558 -15.11 -23.91 -9.64
C SER A 558 -14.91 -24.40 -8.21
N LEU A 559 -14.04 -23.71 -7.46
CA LEU A 559 -14.42 -23.08 -6.17
C LEU A 559 -13.30 -22.14 -5.68
N GLU A 560 -13.45 -20.84 -5.93
CA GLU A 560 -12.76 -19.81 -5.14
C GLU A 560 -13.51 -19.66 -3.80
N SER A 561 -12.83 -19.84 -2.67
CA SER A 561 -13.28 -19.20 -1.42
C SER A 561 -12.16 -19.07 -0.38
N LYS A 562 -12.09 -17.87 0.23
CA LYS A 562 -11.53 -17.59 1.57
C LYS A 562 -10.03 -17.85 1.80
N ALA A 563 -9.21 -16.90 1.35
CA ALA A 563 -7.99 -16.53 2.07
C ALA A 563 -8.28 -15.33 2.99
N ASN A 564 -8.53 -15.60 4.27
CA ASN A 564 -8.54 -14.60 5.34
C ASN A 564 -7.45 -14.98 6.35
N SER A 565 -6.36 -14.22 6.40
CA SER A 565 -5.38 -14.30 7.49
C SER A 565 -5.14 -12.89 8.01
N ALA A 566 -5.62 -12.63 9.23
CA ALA A 566 -5.36 -11.38 9.94
C ALA A 566 -3.91 -11.32 10.43
N ASP A 567 -3.38 -10.11 10.56
CA ASP A 567 -2.07 -9.86 11.15
C ASP A 567 -2.00 -10.35 12.60
N SER A 568 -1.03 -11.22 12.90
CA SER A 568 -0.57 -11.46 14.27
C SER A 568 0.90 -11.05 14.37
N ALA A 569 1.13 -9.86 14.95
CA ALA A 569 2.46 -9.46 15.36
C ALA A 569 2.83 -10.21 16.65
N GLY A 570 4.04 -10.78 16.71
CA GLY A 570 4.64 -11.25 17.97
C GLY A 570 4.46 -12.73 18.35
N SER A 571 4.75 -13.68 17.45
CA SER A 571 5.16 -15.04 17.85
C SER A 571 5.80 -15.84 16.69
N MET A 572 7.01 -15.48 16.27
CA MET A 572 7.92 -16.37 15.54
C MET A 572 9.36 -16.05 15.91
N ASP A 573 9.96 -16.86 16.78
CA ASP A 573 11.42 -16.95 16.94
C ASP A 573 11.92 -18.20 17.73
N SER A 574 11.06 -19.11 18.23
CA SER A 574 11.54 -20.27 19.01
C SER A 574 11.60 -21.61 18.26
N ALA A 575 10.74 -21.85 17.26
CA ALA A 575 10.55 -23.19 16.68
C ALA A 575 11.65 -23.64 15.68
N TYR A 576 12.45 -22.71 15.14
CA TYR A 576 13.48 -23.01 14.12
C TYR A 576 14.92 -22.79 14.59
N LEU A 577 15.14 -22.36 15.84
CA LEU A 577 16.47 -22.28 16.44
C LEU A 577 16.99 -23.64 16.95
N ALA A 578 16.15 -24.68 16.92
CA ALA A 578 16.42 -25.98 17.54
C ALA A 578 17.47 -26.84 16.80
N ASP A 579 17.78 -26.56 15.52
CA ASP A 579 18.56 -27.45 14.64
C ASP A 579 19.85 -26.81 14.09
N SER A 580 20.34 -25.76 14.77
CA SER A 580 21.61 -25.09 14.43
C SER A 580 22.56 -25.04 15.63
N SER A 581 23.39 -26.07 15.75
CA SER A 581 24.37 -26.22 16.83
C SER A 581 25.61 -25.33 16.67
N ALA A 582 25.44 -24.00 16.52
CA ALA A 582 26.48 -22.97 16.64
C ALA A 582 25.93 -21.52 16.53
N LEU A 583 24.98 -21.11 17.40
CA LEU A 583 24.52 -19.71 17.47
C LEU A 583 25.22 -18.93 18.58
N ALA A 584 26.44 -18.46 18.29
CA ALA A 584 27.13 -17.50 19.15
C ALA A 584 26.58 -16.09 18.93
N SER A 585 25.66 -15.65 19.80
CA SER A 585 25.22 -14.25 19.87
C SER A 585 26.38 -13.35 20.27
N ILE A 586 26.95 -12.63 19.30
CA ILE A 586 27.82 -11.48 19.58
C ILE A 586 26.94 -10.22 19.64
N ASN A 587 26.74 -9.71 20.85
CA ASN A 587 26.13 -8.41 21.17
C ASN A 587 24.71 -8.16 20.61
N GLY A 588 23.91 -9.22 20.35
CA GLY A 588 22.50 -9.08 19.95
C GLY A 588 22.24 -8.30 18.65
N ARG A 589 23.25 -8.11 17.80
CA ARG A 589 23.18 -7.41 16.49
C ARG A 589 23.42 -8.33 15.29
N ILE A 590 24.10 -9.45 15.50
CA ILE A 590 24.41 -10.46 14.48
C ILE A 590 23.56 -11.71 14.78
N CYS A 591 22.72 -12.12 13.84
CA CYS A 591 21.74 -13.20 14.11
C CYS A 591 22.16 -14.61 13.66
N ALA A 592 23.19 -14.76 12.80
CA ALA A 592 23.79 -16.07 12.50
C ALA A 592 25.17 -15.95 11.82
N LEU A 593 25.95 -17.02 11.91
CA LEU A 593 27.11 -17.34 11.06
C LEU A 593 27.03 -18.83 10.68
N SER A 594 26.37 -19.16 9.57
CA SER A 594 26.34 -20.55 9.05
C SER A 594 27.49 -20.76 8.06
N ALA A 595 28.68 -21.09 8.56
CA ALA A 595 29.77 -21.56 7.72
C ALA A 595 29.54 -23.04 7.35
N LYS A 596 29.25 -23.32 6.08
CA LYS A 596 29.25 -24.68 5.51
C LYS A 596 30.53 -24.93 4.74
N ASN A 597 30.78 -26.18 4.35
CA ASN A 597 32.01 -26.60 3.66
C ASN A 597 32.21 -25.97 2.26
N ASP A 598 31.31 -25.10 1.80
CA ASP A 598 31.40 -24.34 0.55
C ASP A 598 32.11 -22.97 0.72
N GLY A 599 32.43 -22.55 1.94
CA GLY A 599 33.14 -21.29 2.19
C GLY A 599 32.26 -20.04 2.12
N PHE A 600 30.93 -20.20 2.02
CA PHE A 600 29.98 -19.10 2.20
C PHE A 600 29.67 -18.91 3.68
N ILE A 601 29.71 -17.65 4.12
CA ILE A 601 29.33 -17.16 5.44
C ILE A 601 28.05 -16.34 5.28
N GLU A 602 26.95 -16.82 5.83
CA GLU A 602 25.65 -16.15 5.82
C GLU A 602 25.56 -15.17 7.01
N VAL A 603 25.44 -13.86 6.73
CA VAL A 603 25.35 -12.78 7.72
C VAL A 603 23.97 -12.12 7.69
N TYR A 604 23.35 -11.96 8.86
CA TYR A 604 22.05 -11.33 9.04
C TYR A 604 22.20 -10.14 9.99
N MET A 605 22.00 -8.92 9.48
CA MET A 605 22.15 -7.66 10.21
C MET A 605 20.78 -7.01 10.44
N GLN A 606 20.28 -7.06 11.68
CA GLN A 606 18.92 -6.61 12.01
C GLN A 606 18.79 -5.09 11.97
N ASN A 607 17.81 -4.57 11.22
CA ASN A 607 17.46 -3.15 11.27
C ASN A 607 16.61 -2.84 12.51
N ARG A 608 17.26 -2.52 13.63
CA ARG A 608 16.61 -2.06 14.88
C ARG A 608 16.52 -0.53 14.97
N SER A 609 16.78 0.18 13.88
CA SER A 609 16.94 1.63 13.84
C SER A 609 15.58 2.33 13.85
N ASN A 610 15.21 2.93 14.99
CA ASN A 610 13.98 3.73 15.12
C ASN A 610 12.71 3.02 14.58
N LEU A 611 12.42 1.83 15.14
CA LEU A 611 11.28 0.99 14.75
C LEU A 611 9.93 1.76 14.69
N ALA A 612 9.74 2.74 15.57
CA ALA A 612 8.56 3.61 15.56
C ALA A 612 8.47 4.52 14.31
N ALA A 613 9.59 5.04 13.81
CA ALA A 613 9.60 5.76 12.54
C ALA A 613 9.41 4.84 11.33
N ILE A 614 9.98 3.63 11.38
CA ILE A 614 9.78 2.61 10.33
C ILE A 614 8.29 2.28 10.19
N GLU A 615 7.60 1.96 11.30
CA GLU A 615 6.18 1.61 11.24
C GLU A 615 5.30 2.81 10.82
N ARG A 616 5.62 4.04 11.27
CA ARG A 616 4.93 5.25 10.80
C ARG A 616 5.08 5.46 9.29
N HIS A 617 6.28 5.29 8.73
CA HIS A 617 6.53 5.45 7.29
C HIS A 617 5.84 4.35 6.47
N LYS A 618 5.89 3.11 6.95
CA LYS A 618 5.16 1.97 6.37
C LYS A 618 3.65 2.22 6.34
N GLU A 619 3.04 2.71 7.43
CA GLU A 619 1.63 3.12 7.43
C GLU A 619 1.37 4.30 6.47
N ALA A 620 2.23 5.32 6.44
CA ALA A 620 2.09 6.45 5.52
C ALA A 620 2.09 6.00 4.04
N ARG A 621 2.96 5.05 3.66
CA ARG A 621 2.97 4.45 2.31
C ARG A 621 1.70 3.65 2.01
N LYS A 622 1.16 2.91 2.99
CA LYS A 622 -0.13 2.23 2.82
C LYS A 622 -1.30 3.22 2.68
N VAL A 623 -1.29 4.33 3.43
CA VAL A 623 -2.30 5.40 3.33
C VAL A 623 -2.18 6.14 1.99
N PHE A 624 -0.98 6.41 1.50
CA PHE A 624 -0.76 6.92 0.14
C PHE A 624 -1.38 6.01 -0.93
N GLY A 625 -1.14 4.70 -0.82
CA GLY A 625 -1.78 3.69 -1.67
C GLY A 625 -3.30 3.60 -1.50
N LEU A 626 -3.85 3.97 -0.34
CA LEU A 626 -5.30 4.11 -0.13
C LEU A 626 -5.83 5.38 -0.81
N ILE A 627 -5.19 6.54 -0.66
CA ILE A 627 -5.59 7.82 -1.29
C ILE A 627 -5.75 7.63 -2.81
N ALA A 628 -4.78 6.96 -3.47
CA ALA A 628 -4.88 6.64 -4.89
C ALA A 628 -6.16 5.84 -5.23
N LYS A 629 -6.43 4.76 -4.50
CA LYS A 629 -7.63 3.92 -4.68
C LYS A 629 -8.94 4.66 -4.38
N LEU A 630 -8.93 5.58 -3.42
CA LEU A 630 -10.09 6.42 -3.09
C LEU A 630 -10.38 7.41 -4.23
N ARG A 631 -9.34 8.04 -4.81
CA ARG A 631 -9.43 8.96 -5.95
C ARG A 631 -9.80 8.28 -7.27
N GLU A 632 -9.44 7.01 -7.44
CA GLU A 632 -9.82 6.19 -8.60
C GLU A 632 -11.28 5.73 -8.57
N SER A 633 -11.91 5.65 -7.40
CA SER A 633 -13.26 5.10 -7.25
C SER A 633 -14.36 6.10 -7.64
N PRO A 634 -15.24 5.80 -8.63
CA PRO A 634 -16.36 6.65 -8.99
C PRO A 634 -17.47 6.69 -7.92
N LEU A 635 -17.38 5.83 -6.89
CA LEU A 635 -18.33 5.77 -5.78
C LEU A 635 -17.91 6.64 -4.59
N ILE A 636 -16.78 7.34 -4.68
CA ILE A 636 -16.21 8.15 -3.60
C ILE A 636 -16.04 9.58 -4.08
N LYS A 637 -16.29 10.53 -3.18
CA LYS A 637 -16.05 11.96 -3.38
C LYS A 637 -15.07 12.45 -2.33
N GLU A 638 -14.02 13.10 -2.81
CA GLU A 638 -13.10 13.89 -2.00
C GLU A 638 -13.67 15.31 -1.76
N ARG A 639 -13.35 15.88 -0.60
CA ARG A 639 -13.42 17.33 -0.33
C ARG A 639 -12.12 17.76 0.32
N GLU A 640 -11.51 18.80 -0.23
CA GLU A 640 -10.21 19.32 0.22
C GLU A 640 -10.42 20.50 1.18
N PHE A 641 -9.59 20.56 2.22
CA PHE A 641 -9.58 21.58 3.28
C PHE A 641 -8.11 21.95 3.55
N GLY A 642 -7.44 22.49 2.53
CA GLY A 642 -5.98 22.64 2.52
C GLY A 642 -5.28 21.28 2.41
N ARG A 643 -4.31 21.01 3.29
CA ARG A 643 -3.60 19.72 3.34
C ARG A 643 -4.50 18.52 3.70
N ILE A 644 -5.62 18.78 4.37
CA ILE A 644 -6.57 17.78 4.87
C ILE A 644 -7.61 17.49 3.79
N SER A 645 -7.82 16.22 3.45
CA SER A 645 -8.93 15.79 2.59
C SER A 645 -9.89 14.86 3.33
N SER A 646 -11.19 15.07 3.14
CA SER A 646 -12.24 14.16 3.59
C SER A 646 -12.69 13.26 2.43
N PHE A 647 -12.80 11.96 2.70
CA PHE A 647 -13.29 10.98 1.73
C PHE A 647 -14.64 10.42 2.19
N ASN A 648 -15.67 10.59 1.35
CA ASN A 648 -17.03 10.15 1.64
C ASN A 648 -17.66 9.47 0.42
N PHE A 649 -18.47 8.44 0.63
CA PHE A 649 -19.21 7.82 -0.48
C PHE A 649 -20.19 8.77 -1.16
N THR A 650 -20.43 8.59 -2.47
CA THR A 650 -21.37 9.42 -3.24
C THR A 650 -22.82 9.15 -2.85
N LYS A 651 -23.72 10.11 -3.15
CA LYS A 651 -25.17 9.90 -3.00
C LYS A 651 -25.65 8.67 -3.78
N GLN A 652 -25.10 8.46 -4.98
CA GLN A 652 -25.42 7.29 -5.79
C GLN A 652 -25.00 5.98 -5.12
N ALA A 653 -23.78 5.88 -4.60
CA ALA A 653 -23.33 4.69 -3.87
C ALA A 653 -24.26 4.32 -2.71
N PHE A 654 -24.81 5.33 -2.01
CA PHE A 654 -25.80 5.15 -0.96
C PHE A 654 -27.16 4.66 -1.46
N PHE A 655 -27.71 5.29 -2.51
CA PHE A 655 -29.03 4.91 -3.06
C PHE A 655 -29.01 3.54 -3.74
N ASP A 656 -27.99 3.29 -4.56
CA ASP A 656 -27.80 2.02 -5.30
C ASP A 656 -27.29 0.88 -4.39
N ARG A 657 -27.07 1.16 -3.10
CA ARG A 657 -26.52 0.25 -2.08
C ARG A 657 -25.18 -0.41 -2.49
N ARG A 658 -24.34 0.31 -3.23
CA ARG A 658 -23.05 -0.18 -3.73
C ARG A 658 -21.98 -0.08 -2.64
N TRP A 659 -21.89 -1.13 -1.83
CA TRP A 659 -21.05 -1.20 -0.64
C TRP A 659 -19.89 -2.21 -0.79
N ASP A 660 -18.73 -1.69 -1.18
CA ASP A 660 -17.43 -2.38 -1.21
C ASP A 660 -16.53 -1.96 -0.02
N SER A 661 -15.31 -2.50 0.06
CA SER A 661 -14.36 -2.19 1.14
C SER A 661 -13.95 -0.70 1.18
N LEU A 662 -13.87 -0.02 0.04
CA LEU A 662 -13.44 1.38 -0.03
C LEU A 662 -14.56 2.34 0.39
N THR A 663 -15.76 2.14 -0.16
CA THR A 663 -16.97 2.91 0.17
C THR A 663 -17.42 2.70 1.62
N CYS A 664 -17.18 1.52 2.21
CA CYS A 664 -17.40 1.30 3.63
C CYS A 664 -16.38 2.06 4.50
N LYS A 665 -15.13 2.17 4.05
CA LYS A 665 -14.03 2.85 4.76
C LYS A 665 -14.06 4.37 4.61
N ALA A 666 -14.56 4.87 3.48
CA ALA A 666 -14.83 6.28 3.20
C ALA A 666 -16.11 6.79 3.91
N ARG A 667 -16.17 6.64 5.24
CA ARG A 667 -17.27 7.13 6.07
C ARG A 667 -16.71 7.95 7.24
N GLY A 668 -16.52 9.25 7.03
CA GLY A 668 -15.87 10.11 8.02
C GLY A 668 -14.42 9.72 8.18
N LEU A 669 -13.69 9.78 7.07
CA LEU A 669 -12.27 9.51 6.96
C LEU A 669 -11.58 10.80 6.50
N PHE A 670 -10.71 11.34 7.34
CA PHE A 670 -9.95 12.56 7.10
C PHE A 670 -8.46 12.24 7.11
N ILE A 671 -7.77 12.67 6.06
CA ILE A 671 -6.37 12.31 5.79
C ILE A 671 -5.60 13.60 5.48
N ASP A 672 -4.48 13.84 6.17
CA ASP A 672 -3.47 14.77 5.65
C ASP A 672 -2.82 14.10 4.43
N THR A 673 -3.06 14.68 3.26
CA THR A 673 -2.61 14.11 1.98
C THR A 673 -1.17 14.44 1.63
N ALA A 674 -0.54 15.41 2.33
CA ALA A 674 0.88 15.72 2.20
C ALA A 674 1.73 14.74 3.03
N GLU A 675 1.34 14.48 4.28
CA GLU A 675 2.00 13.50 5.15
C GLU A 675 1.52 12.06 4.94
N SER A 676 0.45 11.87 4.15
CA SER A 676 -0.24 10.57 4.02
C SER A 676 -0.62 9.97 5.37
N LYS A 677 -1.16 10.79 6.28
CA LYS A 677 -1.58 10.35 7.62
C LYS A 677 -3.09 10.49 7.80
N ILE A 678 -3.76 9.45 8.31
CA ILE A 678 -5.14 9.58 8.80
C ILE A 678 -5.11 10.46 10.06
N ILE A 679 -5.82 11.58 10.03
CA ILE A 679 -5.85 12.55 11.15
C ILE A 679 -7.14 12.46 11.97
N ALA A 680 -8.23 11.99 11.36
CA ALA A 680 -9.49 11.75 12.04
C ALA A 680 -10.27 10.65 11.33
N ARG A 681 -10.92 9.75 12.09
CA ARG A 681 -11.67 8.63 11.53
C ARG A 681 -12.89 8.25 12.39
N SER A 682 -13.98 7.89 11.72
CA SER A 682 -15.15 7.23 12.33
C SER A 682 -15.29 5.77 11.91
N TYR A 683 -16.35 5.10 12.37
CA TYR A 683 -16.69 3.73 12.00
C TYR A 683 -16.64 3.45 10.50
N ASP A 684 -16.16 2.26 10.13
CA ASP A 684 -16.50 1.68 8.83
C ASP A 684 -18.04 1.51 8.76
N LYS A 685 -18.63 1.66 7.56
CA LYS A 685 -20.08 1.63 7.37
C LYS A 685 -20.67 0.27 7.81
N PHE A 686 -21.36 0.25 8.95
CA PHE A 686 -22.20 -0.87 9.38
C PHE A 686 -23.69 -0.71 8.99
N PHE A 687 -24.39 -1.83 9.00
CA PHE A 687 -25.69 -2.04 8.35
C PHE A 687 -26.77 -2.44 9.36
N ASN A 688 -28.04 -2.20 9.05
CA ASN A 688 -29.14 -2.68 9.88
C ASN A 688 -29.26 -4.20 9.74
N LEU A 689 -29.89 -4.84 10.73
CA LEU A 689 -30.48 -6.18 10.59
C LEU A 689 -31.28 -6.26 9.28
N ASP A 690 -31.06 -7.33 8.51
CA ASP A 690 -31.66 -7.62 7.20
C ASP A 690 -31.40 -6.57 6.08
N GLU A 691 -30.45 -5.63 6.22
CA GLU A 691 -30.09 -4.66 5.15
C GLU A 691 -29.24 -5.28 4.02
N ARG A 692 -28.48 -6.34 4.33
CA ARG A 692 -27.58 -7.11 3.46
C ARG A 692 -27.63 -8.60 3.79
N GLU A 693 -27.20 -9.46 2.85
CA GLU A 693 -27.06 -10.91 3.04
C GLU A 693 -26.26 -11.28 4.32
N ASP A 694 -25.12 -10.64 4.55
CA ASP A 694 -24.26 -10.83 5.73
C ASP A 694 -24.81 -10.24 7.04
N THR A 695 -26.01 -9.67 7.00
CA THR A 695 -26.77 -9.14 8.16
C THR A 695 -28.16 -9.75 8.33
N LYS A 696 -28.49 -10.79 7.55
CA LYS A 696 -29.72 -11.57 7.77
C LYS A 696 -29.58 -12.48 8.97
N LEU A 697 -30.67 -12.75 9.68
CA LEU A 697 -30.69 -13.67 10.84
C LEU A 697 -29.99 -15.01 10.58
N SER A 698 -30.22 -15.63 9.41
CA SER A 698 -29.56 -16.88 9.03
C SER A 698 -28.03 -16.79 8.94
N ALA A 699 -27.50 -15.67 8.41
CA ALA A 699 -26.06 -15.45 8.29
C ALA A 699 -25.43 -14.99 9.62
N LEU A 700 -26.17 -14.25 10.46
CA LEU A 700 -25.69 -13.78 11.75
C LEU A 700 -25.40 -14.92 12.73
N LYS A 701 -26.19 -16.00 12.67
CA LYS A 701 -26.02 -17.19 13.52
C LYS A 701 -24.63 -17.82 13.42
N ASP A 702 -24.08 -17.89 12.21
CA ASP A 702 -22.75 -18.46 11.95
C ASP A 702 -21.64 -17.40 11.98
N ARG A 703 -21.99 -16.11 12.07
CA ARG A 703 -21.06 -14.97 12.00
C ARG A 703 -20.69 -14.39 13.36
N PHE A 704 -21.62 -14.32 14.31
CA PHE A 704 -21.38 -13.64 15.58
C PHE A 704 -20.34 -14.35 16.44
N SER A 705 -19.35 -13.59 16.89
CA SER A 705 -18.42 -13.98 17.95
C SER A 705 -18.95 -13.49 19.29
N TYR A 706 -19.20 -14.40 20.23
CA TYR A 706 -19.76 -14.06 21.54
C TYR A 706 -18.66 -13.74 22.58
N PRO A 707 -18.95 -12.89 23.60
CA PRO A 707 -20.21 -12.20 23.85
C PRO A 707 -20.48 -11.03 22.87
N VAL A 708 -21.75 -10.69 22.70
CA VAL A 708 -22.21 -9.52 21.94
C VAL A 708 -22.71 -8.45 22.91
N ASP A 709 -22.05 -7.30 22.94
CA ASP A 709 -22.51 -6.14 23.70
C ASP A 709 -23.56 -5.36 22.92
N VAL A 710 -24.59 -4.92 23.64
CA VAL A 710 -25.73 -4.17 23.08
C VAL A 710 -25.75 -2.78 23.69
N TYR A 711 -25.59 -1.77 22.85
CA TYR A 711 -25.58 -0.37 23.25
C TYR A 711 -26.87 0.34 22.83
N ALA A 712 -27.35 1.27 23.66
CA ALA A 712 -28.43 2.16 23.29
C ALA A 712 -28.02 2.99 22.06
N LYS A 713 -28.83 2.98 21.00
CA LYS A 713 -28.55 3.84 19.86
C LYS A 713 -29.14 5.24 20.11
N GLU A 714 -28.26 6.19 20.36
CA GLU A 714 -28.60 7.61 20.42
C GLU A 714 -29.05 8.14 19.05
N ASN A 715 -29.74 9.29 19.05
CA ASN A 715 -30.37 9.86 17.87
C ASN A 715 -30.09 11.36 17.79
N GLY A 716 -28.95 11.69 17.18
CA GLY A 716 -28.48 13.05 16.91
C GLY A 716 -27.71 13.08 15.59
N PHE A 717 -26.64 13.87 15.53
CA PHE A 717 -25.70 13.88 14.41
C PHE A 717 -24.28 13.47 14.83
N LEU A 718 -23.58 12.77 13.94
CA LEU A 718 -22.26 12.24 14.22
C LEU A 718 -21.16 13.30 14.07
N VAL A 719 -20.32 13.39 15.09
CA VAL A 719 -19.12 14.24 15.15
C VAL A 719 -17.89 13.40 15.44
N ILE A 720 -16.76 13.83 14.89
CA ILE A 720 -15.44 13.26 15.13
C ILE A 720 -14.57 14.35 15.73
N VAL A 721 -13.84 14.02 16.80
CA VAL A 721 -12.88 14.88 17.49
C VAL A 721 -11.54 14.17 17.50
N SER A 722 -10.52 14.78 16.91
CA SER A 722 -9.13 14.33 17.03
C SER A 722 -8.23 15.48 17.49
N ALA A 723 -6.94 15.20 17.67
CA ALA A 723 -5.99 16.24 18.02
C ALA A 723 -5.86 17.27 16.88
N GLY A 724 -5.77 18.56 17.23
CA GLY A 724 -5.56 19.62 16.25
C GLY A 724 -4.32 19.39 15.38
N VAL A 725 -4.44 19.67 14.10
CA VAL A 725 -3.34 19.62 13.13
C VAL A 725 -2.59 20.95 13.20
N ALA A 726 -1.29 20.91 13.41
CA ALA A 726 -0.48 22.14 13.41
C ALA A 726 -0.30 22.63 11.98
N ASN A 727 -0.52 23.93 11.74
CA ASN A 727 -0.04 24.58 10.52
C ASN A 727 1.49 24.53 10.51
N ILE A 728 2.05 23.68 9.66
CA ILE A 728 3.41 23.85 9.13
C ILE A 728 3.22 24.57 7.80
N ASP A 729 3.96 25.67 7.61
CA ASP A 729 3.78 26.78 6.65
C ASP A 729 2.93 27.92 7.26
N ASN A 730 3.45 29.11 7.60
CA ASN A 730 4.69 29.79 7.19
C ASN A 730 5.48 30.41 8.37
N GLY A 731 6.79 30.58 8.18
CA GLY A 731 7.66 31.41 9.03
C GLY A 731 7.45 32.93 8.87
N SER A 732 6.20 33.37 8.72
CA SER A 732 5.80 34.77 8.62
C SER A 732 4.54 35.01 9.46
N ILE A 733 4.75 35.58 10.64
CA ILE A 733 3.71 36.36 11.33
C ILE A 733 3.35 37.54 10.39
N ASP A 734 2.10 38.00 10.42
CA ASP A 734 1.54 39.09 9.60
C ASP A 734 1.04 38.74 8.19
N SER A 735 -0.04 37.96 8.12
CA SER A 735 -1.07 38.14 7.09
C SER A 735 -2.47 37.87 7.65
N ALA A 736 -3.43 38.72 7.31
CA ALA A 736 -4.78 38.74 7.90
C ALA A 736 -5.60 37.46 7.57
N PRO A 737 -6.58 37.08 8.42
CA PRO A 737 -7.36 35.86 8.21
C PRO A 737 -8.24 35.98 6.96
N ASN A 738 -7.89 35.20 5.93
CA ASN A 738 -8.79 34.92 4.81
C ASN A 738 -10.04 34.20 5.33
N SER A 739 -11.18 34.39 4.66
CA SER A 739 -12.52 33.96 5.08
C SER A 739 -12.77 32.43 5.11
N ALA A 740 -11.71 31.62 5.11
CA ALA A 740 -11.70 30.19 5.44
C ALA A 740 -11.13 29.88 6.84
N GLY A 741 -10.82 30.92 7.65
CA GLY A 741 -10.15 30.85 8.95
C GLY A 741 -10.96 30.23 10.11
N MET A 742 -11.50 29.03 9.94
CA MET A 742 -12.10 28.21 11.02
C MET A 742 -11.23 27.00 11.41
N LEU A 743 -10.11 26.78 10.72
CA LEU A 743 -9.14 25.72 11.01
C LEU A 743 -7.88 26.22 11.73
N ASP A 744 -7.66 27.53 11.80
CA ASP A 744 -6.46 28.12 12.43
C ASP A 744 -6.43 27.93 13.95
N ASN A 745 -5.33 27.37 14.45
CA ASN A 745 -4.94 27.32 15.87
C ASN A 745 -5.97 26.74 16.86
N SER A 746 -6.85 25.84 16.42
CA SER A 746 -7.68 25.05 17.33
C SER A 746 -6.91 23.84 17.89
N GLU A 747 -6.95 23.65 19.21
CA GLU A 747 -6.28 22.54 19.89
C GLU A 747 -6.86 21.17 19.51
N LEU A 748 -8.12 21.15 19.06
CA LEU A 748 -8.90 19.96 18.71
C LEU A 748 -9.44 20.12 17.29
N PHE A 749 -9.20 19.13 16.43
CA PHE A 749 -9.84 19.04 15.13
C PHE A 749 -11.24 18.43 15.33
N ILE A 750 -12.28 19.25 15.20
CA ILE A 750 -13.68 18.83 15.36
C ILE A 750 -14.38 18.91 14.00
N THR A 751 -15.08 17.85 13.62
CA THR A 751 -15.70 17.75 12.30
C THR A 751 -17.01 16.97 12.34
N SER A 752 -17.93 17.30 11.43
CA SER A 752 -19.10 16.47 11.17
C SER A 752 -18.69 15.17 10.45
N LYS A 753 -19.68 14.33 10.08
CA LYS A 753 -19.45 13.12 9.28
C LYS A 753 -18.53 13.31 8.05
N SER A 754 -18.47 14.49 7.41
CA SER A 754 -17.62 14.69 6.23
C SER A 754 -17.14 16.12 6.00
N ASP A 755 -17.33 17.03 6.97
CA ASP A 755 -17.12 18.46 6.75
C ASP A 755 -16.85 19.22 8.06
N PRO A 756 -15.64 19.79 8.26
CA PRO A 756 -15.26 20.53 9.46
C PRO A 756 -15.76 21.98 9.44
N THR A 757 -16.17 22.54 8.29
CA THR A 757 -16.70 23.91 8.19
C THR A 757 -18.23 23.95 8.20
N SER A 758 -18.88 22.78 8.28
CA SER A 758 -20.34 22.70 8.37
C SER A 758 -20.92 23.30 9.68
N PRO A 759 -22.16 23.82 9.65
CA PRO A 759 -22.84 24.30 10.87
C PRO A 759 -22.93 23.25 11.98
N PHE A 760 -23.01 21.96 11.62
CA PHE A 760 -22.97 20.84 12.57
C PHE A 760 -21.64 20.76 13.33
N ALA A 761 -20.51 20.99 12.66
CA ALA A 761 -19.20 21.06 13.32
C ALA A 761 -19.13 22.27 14.27
N GLN A 762 -19.67 23.43 13.88
CA GLN A 762 -19.74 24.62 14.73
C GLN A 762 -20.60 24.38 16.00
N ILE A 763 -21.78 23.78 15.86
CA ILE A 763 -22.63 23.38 17.01
C ILE A 763 -21.86 22.43 17.93
N ALA A 764 -21.10 21.49 17.36
CA ALA A 764 -20.29 20.56 18.13
C ALA A 764 -19.16 21.23 18.90
N HIS A 765 -18.41 22.15 18.28
CA HIS A 765 -17.40 22.97 18.96
C HIS A 765 -17.99 23.66 20.19
N GLU A 766 -19.14 24.33 20.05
CA GLU A 766 -19.79 25.03 21.16
C GLU A 766 -20.13 24.10 22.32
N ILE A 767 -20.80 22.98 22.06
CA ILE A 767 -21.26 22.05 23.11
C ILE A 767 -20.06 21.34 23.76
N ILE A 768 -19.08 20.88 22.97
CA ILE A 768 -17.87 20.21 23.49
C ILE A 768 -17.05 21.16 24.37
N HIS A 769 -16.78 22.39 23.91
CA HIS A 769 -16.06 23.36 24.73
C HIS A 769 -16.88 23.82 25.94
N ALA A 770 -18.22 23.85 25.88
CA ALA A 770 -19.05 24.11 27.05
C ALA A 770 -18.92 22.99 28.10
N THR A 771 -18.99 21.72 27.70
CA THR A 771 -18.80 20.56 28.58
C THR A 771 -17.42 20.56 29.23
N LEU A 772 -16.35 20.79 28.44
CA LEU A 772 -14.99 20.88 28.98
C LEU A 772 -14.84 22.01 30.01
N ARG A 773 -15.44 23.19 29.77
CA ARG A 773 -15.43 24.32 30.73
C ARG A 773 -16.23 24.04 31.99
N GLU A 774 -17.30 23.24 31.92
CA GLU A 774 -18.07 22.81 33.09
C GLU A 774 -17.24 21.85 33.96
N GLN A 775 -16.52 20.92 33.33
CA GLN A 775 -15.59 20.00 34.00
C GLN A 775 -14.32 20.72 34.53
N GLU A 776 -13.82 21.74 33.84
CA GLU A 776 -12.73 22.58 34.36
C GLU A 776 -13.14 23.29 35.65
N LYS A 777 -14.38 23.77 35.74
CA LYS A 777 -14.93 24.38 36.96
C LYS A 777 -15.12 23.36 38.08
N SER A 778 -15.60 22.15 37.78
CA SER A 778 -15.78 21.10 38.80
C SER A 778 -14.42 20.63 39.39
N GLN A 779 -13.35 20.67 38.59
CA GLN A 779 -11.99 20.30 38.98
C GLN A 779 -11.11 21.48 39.43
N ASN A 780 -11.63 22.71 39.53
CA ASN A 780 -10.87 23.94 39.82
C ASN A 780 -9.64 24.17 38.90
N LEU A 781 -9.77 23.86 37.61
CA LEU A 781 -8.72 24.05 36.60
C LEU A 781 -8.87 25.39 35.86
N ALA A 782 -7.76 25.90 35.32
CA ALA A 782 -7.77 27.08 34.47
C ALA A 782 -8.49 26.80 33.13
N PRO A 783 -9.25 27.75 32.56
CA PRO A 783 -9.97 27.56 31.31
C PRO A 783 -9.08 27.10 30.14
N GLY A 784 -9.52 26.07 29.41
CA GLY A 784 -8.78 25.46 28.30
C GLY A 784 -7.73 24.41 28.70
N THR A 785 -7.51 24.16 30.00
CA THR A 785 -6.60 23.10 30.46
C THR A 785 -7.02 21.71 29.98
N LEU A 786 -8.32 21.40 30.01
CA LEU A 786 -8.83 20.10 29.58
C LEU A 786 -8.84 19.96 28.06
N ALA A 787 -9.02 21.05 27.31
CA ALA A 787 -8.90 21.03 25.85
C ALA A 787 -7.47 20.67 25.39
N LYS A 788 -6.44 21.28 26.04
CA LYS A 788 -5.03 20.94 25.83
C LYS A 788 -4.70 19.49 26.19
N ARG A 789 -5.16 19.03 27.35
CA ARG A 789 -4.98 17.63 27.79
C ARG A 789 -5.66 16.65 26.85
N LEU A 790 -6.88 16.93 26.41
CA LEU A 790 -7.59 16.10 25.43
C LEU A 790 -6.81 16.03 24.11
N SER A 791 -6.36 17.17 23.58
CA SER A 791 -5.50 17.22 22.38
C SER A 791 -4.23 16.37 22.52
N ALA A 792 -3.55 16.48 23.67
CA ALA A 792 -2.36 15.69 23.96
C ALA A 792 -2.67 14.19 24.04
N THR A 793 -3.74 13.79 24.73
CA THR A 793 -4.18 12.39 24.87
C THR A 793 -4.58 11.78 23.53
N LEU A 794 -5.38 12.48 22.72
CA LEU A 794 -5.78 12.05 21.37
C LEU A 794 -4.56 11.89 20.44
N ARG A 795 -3.58 12.80 20.54
CA ARG A 795 -2.32 12.75 19.76
C ARG A 795 -1.40 11.62 20.21
N ALA A 796 -1.26 11.40 21.52
CA ALA A 796 -0.37 10.39 22.08
C ALA A 796 -0.87 8.95 21.85
N ARG A 797 -2.20 8.73 21.89
CA ARG A 797 -2.83 7.43 21.59
C ARG A 797 -3.15 7.24 20.09
N ASP A 798 -2.97 8.29 19.27
CA ASP A 798 -3.35 8.41 17.86
C ASP A 798 -4.79 7.95 17.56
N ILE A 799 -5.74 8.57 18.27
CA ILE A 799 -7.17 8.24 18.24
C ILE A 799 -8.05 9.43 17.85
N SER A 800 -9.27 9.10 17.40
CA SER A 800 -10.42 9.98 17.26
C SER A 800 -11.50 9.58 18.26
N LEU A 801 -12.01 10.53 19.03
CA LEU A 801 -13.29 10.36 19.74
C LEU A 801 -14.45 10.59 18.76
N VAL A 802 -15.43 9.70 18.78
CA VAL A 802 -16.66 9.85 18.00
C VAL A 802 -17.83 10.10 18.94
N PHE A 803 -18.59 11.16 18.67
CA PHE A 803 -19.74 11.58 19.45
C PHE A 803 -21.02 11.51 18.62
N GLU A 804 -22.14 11.18 19.27
CA GLU A 804 -23.45 11.65 18.82
C GLU A 804 -23.70 12.99 19.54
N VAL A 805 -23.91 14.06 18.77
CA VAL A 805 -24.25 15.38 19.30
C VAL A 805 -25.75 15.60 19.18
N ILE A 806 -26.34 16.08 20.27
CA ILE A 806 -27.77 16.28 20.44
C ILE A 806 -28.00 17.77 20.71
N ASP A 807 -28.79 18.42 19.86
CA ASP A 807 -29.24 19.81 20.07
C ASP A 807 -30.73 19.91 19.69
N PRO A 808 -31.66 19.78 20.66
CA PRO A 808 -33.10 19.77 20.38
C PRO A 808 -33.64 21.06 19.77
N ALA A 809 -32.92 22.18 19.88
CA ALA A 809 -33.34 23.48 19.39
C ALA A 809 -32.87 23.74 17.95
N ARG A 810 -31.64 23.32 17.61
CA ARG A 810 -31.02 23.57 16.30
C ARG A 810 -31.09 22.38 15.33
N ASP A 811 -31.12 21.15 15.84
CA ASP A 811 -31.26 19.92 15.04
C ASP A 811 -32.28 18.94 15.67
N PRO A 812 -33.59 19.17 15.48
CA PRO A 812 -34.63 18.35 16.12
C PRO A 812 -34.76 16.94 15.50
N HIS A 813 -34.31 15.93 16.26
CA HIS A 813 -34.35 14.51 15.92
C HIS A 813 -35.70 13.84 16.26
N ILE A 814 -35.81 12.51 16.12
CA ILE A 814 -37.06 11.76 16.42
C ILE A 814 -37.19 11.49 17.92
N ILE A 815 -36.08 11.20 18.59
CA ILE A 815 -36.04 11.03 20.04
C ILE A 815 -35.91 12.41 20.68
N ALA A 816 -36.78 12.70 21.65
CA ALA A 816 -36.80 13.98 22.36
C ALA A 816 -35.86 13.95 23.58
N TYR A 817 -34.95 14.93 23.64
CA TYR A 817 -34.01 15.12 24.75
C TYR A 817 -34.29 16.45 25.45
N GLU A 818 -33.91 16.56 26.72
CA GLU A 818 -34.21 17.75 27.54
C GLU A 818 -33.32 18.96 27.23
N LYS A 819 -32.03 18.73 26.98
CA LYS A 819 -31.02 19.79 26.77
C LYS A 819 -29.96 19.39 25.74
N PRO A 820 -29.27 20.35 25.10
CA PRO A 820 -28.12 20.04 24.28
C PRO A 820 -27.02 19.31 25.06
N CYS A 821 -26.43 18.28 24.45
CA CYS A 821 -25.35 17.49 25.04
C CYS A 821 -24.57 16.71 23.97
N VAL A 822 -23.43 16.15 24.37
CA VAL A 822 -22.67 15.18 23.57
C VAL A 822 -22.61 13.84 24.29
N ILE A 823 -22.72 12.75 23.53
CA ILE A 823 -22.57 11.39 24.03
C ILE A 823 -21.45 10.71 23.23
N ALA A 824 -20.34 10.40 23.91
CA ALA A 824 -19.22 9.68 23.33
C ALA A 824 -19.63 8.24 23.00
N LEU A 825 -19.44 7.84 21.75
CA LEU A 825 -19.81 6.52 21.26
C LEU A 825 -18.62 5.55 21.35
N ASP A 826 -17.48 5.89 20.75
CA ASP A 826 -16.24 5.12 20.83
C ASP A 826 -15.01 6.01 20.61
N ALA A 827 -13.85 5.55 21.07
CA ALA A 827 -12.55 6.08 20.69
C ALA A 827 -11.90 5.14 19.65
N ILE A 828 -11.65 5.63 18.44
CA ILE A 828 -11.23 4.85 17.27
C ILE A 828 -9.79 5.21 16.91
N LYS A 829 -8.91 4.23 16.62
CA LYS A 829 -7.54 4.51 16.17
C LYS A 829 -7.51 5.14 14.78
N ASN A 830 -6.59 6.08 14.59
CA ASN A 830 -6.33 6.75 13.31
C ASN A 830 -5.49 5.85 12.35
N SER A 831 -5.79 4.55 12.32
CA SER A 831 -5.12 3.51 11.52
C SER A 831 -5.92 3.16 10.26
N LEU A 832 -5.35 2.35 9.36
CA LEU A 832 -6.06 1.78 8.21
C LEU A 832 -7.01 0.63 8.59
N ALA A 833 -6.57 -0.24 9.49
CA ALA A 833 -7.43 -1.17 10.19
C ALA A 833 -8.47 -0.39 11.00
N PHE A 834 -9.73 -0.84 11.01
CA PHE A 834 -10.72 -0.31 11.93
C PHE A 834 -10.49 -0.97 13.28
N GLU A 835 -10.07 -0.18 14.26
CA GLU A 835 -9.79 -0.64 15.62
C GLU A 835 -10.24 0.48 16.59
N LYS A 836 -10.72 0.10 17.77
CA LYS A 836 -11.23 1.03 18.78
C LYS A 836 -10.76 0.61 20.16
N LEU A 837 -10.74 1.54 21.09
CA LEU A 837 -10.41 1.23 22.48
C LEU A 837 -11.51 0.34 23.10
N PRO A 838 -11.15 -0.47 24.12
CA PRO A 838 -12.11 -1.14 24.98
C PRO A 838 -13.20 -0.19 25.51
N TYR A 839 -14.36 -0.74 25.84
CA TYR A 839 -15.45 0.07 26.38
C TYR A 839 -15.05 0.70 27.71
N GLU A 840 -14.32 -0.03 28.54
CA GLU A 840 -13.85 0.41 29.85
C GLU A 840 -12.84 1.59 29.72
N ASP A 841 -11.88 1.53 28.78
CA ASP A 841 -10.98 2.66 28.44
C ASP A 841 -11.75 3.92 27.98
N LEU A 842 -12.86 3.75 27.25
CA LEU A 842 -13.74 4.86 26.86
C LEU A 842 -14.40 5.48 28.09
N GLN A 843 -14.84 4.68 29.07
CA GLN A 843 -15.43 5.20 30.31
C GLN A 843 -14.44 6.04 31.10
N GLU A 844 -13.19 5.58 31.26
CA GLU A 844 -12.12 6.33 31.92
C GLU A 844 -11.85 7.67 31.21
N LEU A 845 -11.67 7.62 29.89
CA LEU A 845 -11.42 8.80 29.07
C LEU A 845 -12.58 9.82 29.15
N CYS A 846 -13.82 9.34 29.12
CA CYS A 846 -14.99 10.21 29.25
C CYS A 846 -15.13 10.80 30.67
N ALA A 847 -14.79 10.05 31.72
CA ALA A 847 -14.80 10.54 33.09
C ALA A 847 -13.76 11.65 33.33
N GLU A 848 -12.55 11.52 32.77
CA GLU A 848 -11.51 12.57 32.84
C GLU A 848 -12.04 13.91 32.28
N PHE A 849 -12.61 13.87 31.08
CA PHE A 849 -13.04 15.07 30.34
C PHE A 849 -14.49 15.51 30.57
N GLY A 850 -15.26 14.80 31.41
CA GLY A 850 -16.64 15.16 31.78
C GLY A 850 -17.69 14.86 30.70
N PHE A 851 -17.40 13.95 29.76
CA PHE A 851 -18.33 13.56 28.71
C PHE A 851 -19.28 12.44 29.17
N ALA A 852 -20.54 12.50 28.75
CA ALA A 852 -21.43 11.33 28.76
C ALA A 852 -20.98 10.32 27.68
N PHE A 853 -21.30 9.04 27.84
CA PHE A 853 -20.90 7.97 26.93
C PHE A 853 -22.01 6.94 26.67
N LYS A 854 -21.91 6.16 25.60
CA LYS A 854 -22.95 5.19 25.18
C LYS A 854 -23.28 4.21 26.30
N ALA A 855 -24.57 4.00 26.58
CA ALA A 855 -25.00 3.06 27.62
C ALA A 855 -25.03 1.61 27.10
N ARG A 856 -24.30 0.69 27.76
CA ARG A 856 -24.41 -0.77 27.54
C ARG A 856 -25.70 -1.30 28.18
N VAL A 857 -26.66 -1.70 27.35
CA VAL A 857 -28.01 -2.17 27.72
C VAL A 857 -28.02 -3.66 28.07
N ALA A 858 -27.24 -4.48 27.36
CA ALA A 858 -27.11 -5.91 27.60
C ALA A 858 -25.75 -6.44 27.13
N ARG A 859 -25.37 -7.62 27.63
CA ARG A 859 -24.27 -8.44 27.14
C ARG A 859 -24.79 -9.84 26.88
N LEU A 860 -24.97 -10.19 25.61
CA LEU A 860 -25.54 -11.45 25.14
C LEU A 860 -24.43 -12.50 25.00
N ARG A 861 -24.65 -13.72 25.48
CA ARG A 861 -23.62 -14.77 25.55
C ARG A 861 -23.73 -15.81 24.44
N ASN A 862 -24.84 -15.84 23.72
CA ASN A 862 -25.13 -16.85 22.70
C ASN A 862 -26.25 -16.38 21.74
N TRP A 863 -26.48 -17.17 20.68
CA TRP A 863 -27.51 -16.91 19.67
C TRP A 863 -28.93 -16.83 20.22
N ARG A 864 -29.27 -17.69 21.18
CA ARG A 864 -30.61 -17.72 21.78
C ARG A 864 -30.94 -16.43 22.53
N GLU A 865 -30.00 -15.92 23.33
CA GLU A 865 -30.15 -14.62 24.00
C GLU A 865 -30.32 -13.46 23.00
N PHE A 866 -29.68 -13.52 21.83
CA PHE A 866 -29.89 -12.55 20.74
C PHE A 866 -31.29 -12.67 20.12
N GLU A 867 -31.77 -13.88 19.80
CA GLU A 867 -33.14 -14.09 19.31
C GLU A 867 -34.19 -13.61 20.31
N GLU A 868 -34.04 -13.96 21.60
CA GLU A 868 -34.93 -13.52 22.68
C GLU A 868 -34.89 -11.98 22.85
N PHE A 869 -33.71 -11.36 22.75
CA PHE A 869 -33.57 -9.90 22.79
C PHE A 869 -34.27 -9.21 21.61
N ILE A 870 -34.08 -9.70 20.37
CA ILE A 870 -34.73 -9.15 19.18
C ILE A 870 -36.25 -9.36 19.24
N ALA A 871 -36.72 -10.55 19.66
CA ALA A 871 -38.14 -10.83 19.81
C ALA A 871 -38.80 -9.92 20.85
N LYS A 872 -38.18 -9.72 22.01
CA LYS A 872 -38.65 -8.79 23.05
C LYS A 872 -38.75 -7.36 22.53
N ASN A 873 -37.72 -6.87 21.85
CA ASN A 873 -37.68 -5.49 21.32
C ASN A 873 -38.46 -5.30 20.01
N ALA A 874 -38.94 -6.38 19.38
CA ALA A 874 -39.93 -6.35 18.33
C ALA A 874 -41.38 -6.34 18.86
N ARG A 875 -41.63 -6.88 20.06
CA ARG A 875 -42.95 -7.00 20.72
C ARG A 875 -43.26 -5.91 21.75
N LEU A 876 -42.33 -4.99 22.02
CA LEU A 876 -42.47 -3.98 23.08
C LEU A 876 -43.49 -2.86 22.79
N GLY A 877 -44.39 -3.05 21.82
CA GLY A 877 -45.64 -2.30 21.65
C GLY A 877 -46.89 -3.00 22.23
N GLU A 878 -46.80 -4.21 22.78
CA GLU A 878 -48.02 -5.00 23.13
C GLU A 878 -48.39 -5.12 24.62
N ASN A 879 -47.67 -4.52 25.58
CA ASN A 879 -47.98 -4.73 27.00
C ASN A 879 -47.83 -3.50 27.91
N VAL A 880 -48.90 -2.69 28.00
CA VAL A 880 -49.39 -2.09 29.25
C VAL A 880 -50.93 -1.98 29.15
N GLU A 881 -51.65 -2.95 29.72
CA GLU A 881 -52.97 -2.83 30.39
C GLU A 881 -53.70 -4.18 30.45
N SER A 882 -53.82 -4.76 31.66
CA SER A 882 -54.95 -5.61 32.10
C SER A 882 -54.67 -6.17 33.51
N SER A 883 -54.83 -5.33 34.53
CA SER A 883 -54.93 -5.77 35.92
C SER A 883 -56.09 -5.08 36.64
N ALA A 884 -57.29 -5.21 36.05
CA ALA A 884 -58.57 -4.92 36.70
C ALA A 884 -59.67 -5.80 36.08
N GLU A 885 -60.36 -6.55 36.94
CA GLU A 885 -61.74 -7.06 36.78
C GLU A 885 -62.07 -7.88 35.49
N SER A 886 -62.29 -9.19 35.61
CA SER A 886 -63.53 -9.69 36.23
C SER A 886 -63.48 -11.20 36.52
N LYS A 887 -64.30 -11.64 37.48
CA LYS A 887 -64.61 -13.06 37.73
C LYS A 887 -65.86 -13.45 36.94
N ASN A 888 -65.83 -14.57 36.21
CA ASN A 888 -66.74 -15.71 36.40
C ASN A 888 -66.52 -16.84 35.39
N ALA A 889 -67.13 -17.99 35.69
CA ALA A 889 -67.10 -19.25 34.93
C ALA A 889 -67.50 -19.08 33.44
N ASP A 890 -67.08 -19.93 32.51
CA ASP A 890 -67.60 -21.29 32.41
C ASP A 890 -66.71 -22.32 31.68
N SER A 891 -67.08 -23.59 31.82
CA SER A 891 -66.39 -24.76 31.29
C SER A 891 -66.58 -25.00 29.79
N ALA A 892 -65.50 -25.38 29.06
CA ALA A 892 -65.58 -26.38 27.99
C ALA A 892 -64.19 -26.91 27.53
N LYS A 893 -64.01 -28.23 27.67
CA LYS A 893 -63.21 -29.17 26.85
C LYS A 893 -62.17 -28.61 25.86
N ILE A 894 -60.92 -29.01 26.07
CA ILE A 894 -60.02 -29.39 24.97
C ILE A 894 -59.71 -30.87 25.14
N ASP A 895 -60.17 -31.70 24.21
CA ASP A 895 -59.82 -33.12 24.15
C ASP A 895 -58.43 -33.32 23.51
N SER A 896 -57.77 -34.39 23.95
CA SER A 896 -56.43 -34.87 23.55
C SER A 896 -56.26 -35.09 22.03
N ILE A 897 -55.03 -35.23 21.49
CA ILE A 897 -54.37 -36.56 21.41
C ILE A 897 -52.84 -36.47 21.22
N LYS A 898 -52.14 -37.10 22.18
CA LYS A 898 -50.93 -37.95 22.13
C LYS A 898 -49.69 -37.57 21.28
N LEU A 899 -48.54 -37.65 21.98
CA LEU A 899 -47.47 -38.60 21.61
C LEU A 899 -46.86 -39.23 22.88
N VAL A 900 -46.80 -40.56 22.89
CA VAL A 900 -46.39 -41.51 23.95
C VAL A 900 -45.97 -42.77 23.16
N SER A 901 -44.89 -43.50 23.43
CA SER A 901 -43.71 -43.31 24.29
C SER A 901 -42.67 -44.39 23.90
N ASP A 902 -41.70 -44.66 24.79
CA ASP A 902 -40.96 -45.94 24.94
C ASP A 902 -39.83 -46.29 23.96
N THR A 903 -38.77 -47.02 24.37
CA THR A 903 -37.94 -47.05 25.60
C THR A 903 -36.75 -47.98 25.31
N ARG A 904 -35.61 -47.84 26.01
CA ARG A 904 -34.95 -48.97 26.70
C ARG A 904 -33.77 -48.57 27.59
N THR A 905 -33.77 -49.15 28.79
CA THR A 905 -32.64 -49.37 29.70
C THR A 905 -31.73 -50.48 29.14
N GLU A 906 -30.55 -50.86 29.67
CA GLU A 906 -29.90 -50.78 31.01
C GLU A 906 -28.36 -50.73 30.75
N SER A 907 -27.41 -50.50 31.68
CA SER A 907 -27.31 -50.39 33.15
C SER A 907 -26.02 -49.54 33.47
N SER A 908 -25.41 -49.40 34.66
CA SER A 908 -25.55 -50.07 35.97
C SER A 908 -25.24 -49.11 37.16
N ALA A 909 -24.34 -49.48 38.08
CA ALA A 909 -24.15 -48.92 39.42
C ALA A 909 -22.96 -47.95 39.60
N GLU A 910 -23.12 -46.93 40.47
CA GLU A 910 -22.41 -46.85 41.77
C GLU A 910 -22.99 -45.75 42.71
N SER A 911 -22.91 -46.04 44.03
CA SER A 911 -22.98 -45.24 45.29
C SER A 911 -22.99 -43.69 45.29
N ASP A 912 -23.40 -42.94 46.34
CA ASP A 912 -24.19 -43.17 47.57
C ASP A 912 -24.42 -41.81 48.29
N PHE A 913 -25.48 -41.69 49.11
CA PHE A 913 -25.65 -40.80 50.30
C PHE A 913 -25.47 -39.24 50.15
N LEU A 914 -26.29 -38.37 50.75
CA LEU A 914 -27.53 -38.50 51.53
C LEU A 914 -28.22 -37.11 51.58
N ASP A 915 -29.54 -37.03 51.36
CA ASP A 915 -30.40 -35.90 51.77
C ASP A 915 -31.83 -36.43 52.04
N SER A 916 -32.66 -35.61 52.70
CA SER A 916 -34.02 -35.81 53.24
C SER A 916 -34.06 -35.83 54.79
N SER A 917 -35.03 -35.20 55.47
CA SER A 917 -36.09 -34.26 55.02
C SER A 917 -36.84 -33.66 56.23
N LEU A 918 -37.79 -32.75 55.96
CA LEU A 918 -39.07 -32.56 56.68
C LEU A 918 -39.03 -32.05 58.14
N LEU A 919 -39.59 -30.85 58.38
CA LEU A 919 -41.01 -30.70 58.76
C LEU A 919 -41.51 -29.24 58.79
N ASP A 920 -42.83 -29.11 58.71
CA ASP A 920 -43.65 -27.90 58.64
C ASP A 920 -43.99 -27.32 60.02
N SER A 921 -44.07 -25.99 60.14
CA SER A 921 -45.17 -25.32 60.89
C SER A 921 -45.07 -23.77 60.86
N GLY A 922 -45.95 -23.14 60.07
CA GLY A 922 -46.86 -22.13 60.64
C GLY A 922 -46.61 -20.61 60.52
N VAL A 923 -47.66 -19.94 59.99
CA VAL A 923 -48.36 -18.79 60.62
C VAL A 923 -47.90 -17.34 60.29
N VAL A 924 -48.80 -16.66 59.56
CA VAL A 924 -49.18 -15.22 59.59
C VAL A 924 -48.46 -14.20 58.70
N LEU A 925 -49.30 -13.30 58.19
CA LEU A 925 -49.05 -12.25 57.20
C LEU A 925 -48.81 -10.88 57.85
N ASP A 926 -48.12 -10.06 57.06
CA ASP A 926 -48.30 -8.61 56.89
C ASP A 926 -47.38 -7.61 57.62
N SER A 927 -47.12 -6.54 56.86
CA SER A 927 -46.49 -5.25 57.18
C SER A 927 -44.96 -5.18 57.25
N SER A 928 -44.41 -4.35 56.34
CA SER A 928 -43.09 -3.69 56.37
C SER A 928 -41.80 -4.50 56.05
N ALA A 929 -41.53 -4.72 54.75
CA ALA A 929 -40.16 -4.64 54.22
C ALA A 929 -40.16 -4.29 52.72
N LYS A 930 -39.31 -3.33 52.32
CA LYS A 930 -39.19 -2.86 50.93
C LYS A 930 -38.31 -3.81 50.11
N SER A 931 -38.83 -4.42 49.04
CA SER A 931 -38.01 -5.10 48.03
C SER A 931 -37.52 -4.11 46.96
N SER A 932 -36.62 -3.20 47.36
CA SER A 932 -35.89 -2.34 46.42
C SER A 932 -34.61 -3.06 45.93
N ALA A 933 -34.62 -3.56 44.71
CA ALA A 933 -33.42 -4.02 44.01
C ALA A 933 -33.42 -3.51 42.56
N LEU A 934 -32.61 -2.47 42.32
CA LEU A 934 -31.99 -2.14 41.02
C LEU A 934 -32.94 -1.68 39.90
N ARG A 935 -33.70 -0.61 40.16
CA ARG A 935 -33.82 0.49 39.20
C ARG A 935 -32.78 1.56 39.58
N ASP A 936 -31.61 1.53 38.96
CA ASP A 936 -30.57 2.51 39.24
C ASP A 936 -30.83 3.83 38.47
N ASP A 937 -31.47 4.78 39.15
CA ASP A 937 -31.64 6.18 38.72
C ASP A 937 -30.31 6.93 38.53
N ALA A 938 -29.16 6.28 38.72
CA ALA A 938 -27.84 6.76 38.34
C ALA A 938 -27.51 6.45 36.86
N PHE A 939 -27.91 5.29 36.33
CA PHE A 939 -27.53 4.81 35.00
C PHE A 939 -28.23 5.59 33.86
N LEU A 940 -29.44 6.10 34.13
CA LEU A 940 -30.15 7.02 33.23
C LEU A 940 -29.55 8.44 33.19
N ARG A 941 -28.60 8.78 34.07
CA ARG A 941 -27.89 10.07 34.02
C ARG A 941 -26.66 10.05 33.10
N SER A 942 -26.12 8.86 32.81
CA SER A 942 -25.00 8.69 31.85
C SER A 942 -25.43 8.69 30.37
N SER A 943 -26.73 8.55 30.07
CA SER A 943 -27.27 8.71 28.72
C SER A 943 -28.20 9.91 28.68
N GLY A 944 -27.95 10.89 27.79
CA GLY A 944 -28.62 12.19 27.78
C GLY A 944 -30.13 12.10 28.00
N ALA A 945 -30.63 12.84 29.01
CA ALA A 945 -31.98 12.68 29.55
C ALA A 945 -33.06 12.78 28.45
N ARG A 946 -33.79 11.67 28.26
CA ARG A 946 -34.81 11.49 27.22
C ARG A 946 -36.18 11.73 27.83
N GLN A 947 -36.93 12.67 27.28
CA GLN A 947 -38.18 13.17 27.88
C GLN A 947 -39.21 12.06 28.17
N ASN A 948 -39.28 11.05 27.28
CA ASN A 948 -40.25 9.95 27.35
C ASN A 948 -39.60 8.55 27.41
N GLY A 949 -38.29 8.45 27.71
CA GLY A 949 -37.55 7.17 27.76
C GLY A 949 -37.38 6.40 26.44
N ALA A 950 -37.99 6.86 25.33
CA ALA A 950 -37.94 6.19 24.02
C ALA A 950 -36.52 6.14 23.41
N LEU A 951 -36.23 5.08 22.64
CA LEU A 951 -34.94 4.84 21.98
C LEU A 951 -35.09 4.76 20.45
N GLU A 952 -34.06 5.14 19.70
CA GLU A 952 -34.01 4.83 18.25
C GLU A 952 -33.87 3.31 18.02
N GLY A 953 -33.20 2.62 18.93
CA GLY A 953 -32.94 1.19 18.87
C GLY A 953 -31.60 0.86 19.51
N PHE A 954 -30.86 -0.06 18.91
CA PHE A 954 -29.63 -0.63 19.48
C PHE A 954 -28.50 -0.74 18.45
N VAL A 955 -27.27 -0.68 18.93
CA VAL A 955 -26.07 -1.10 18.21
C VAL A 955 -25.52 -2.34 18.91
N PHE A 956 -25.39 -3.43 18.18
CA PHE A 956 -24.75 -4.67 18.61
C PHE A 956 -23.29 -4.65 18.17
N GLU A 957 -22.41 -5.11 19.04
CA GLU A 957 -20.97 -5.20 18.84
C GLU A 957 -20.50 -6.56 19.35
N ASP A 958 -19.98 -7.39 18.46
CA ASP A 958 -19.52 -8.75 18.79
C ASP A 958 -18.06 -8.75 19.27
N SER A 959 -17.60 -9.87 19.86
CA SER A 959 -16.25 -9.97 20.43
C SER A 959 -15.11 -9.95 19.40
N ALA A 960 -15.43 -10.02 18.10
CA ALA A 960 -14.51 -9.83 16.98
C ALA A 960 -14.60 -8.42 16.36
N GLY A 961 -15.38 -7.51 16.96
CA GLY A 961 -15.54 -6.12 16.52
C GLY A 961 -16.54 -5.93 15.36
N PHE A 962 -17.33 -6.96 15.01
CA PHE A 962 -18.39 -6.80 14.02
C PHE A 962 -19.57 -6.04 14.62
N MET A 963 -20.01 -4.99 13.90
CA MET A 963 -21.09 -4.10 14.33
C MET A 963 -22.35 -4.29 13.48
N LEU A 964 -23.49 -4.36 14.16
CA LEU A 964 -24.84 -4.42 13.57
C LEU A 964 -25.72 -3.37 14.26
N LYS A 965 -26.74 -2.84 13.59
CA LYS A 965 -27.74 -1.98 14.24
C LYS A 965 -29.16 -2.50 14.05
N TYR A 966 -30.00 -2.25 15.04
CA TYR A 966 -31.43 -2.50 15.00
C TYR A 966 -32.15 -1.18 15.31
N LYS A 967 -33.19 -0.86 14.55
CA LYS A 967 -34.05 0.30 14.82
C LYS A 967 -35.35 -0.21 15.44
N GLY A 968 -35.72 0.29 16.62
CA GLY A 968 -36.93 -0.12 17.34
C GLY A 968 -38.22 0.23 16.60
N ALA A 969 -39.31 -0.48 16.92
CA ALA A 969 -40.60 -0.32 16.26
C ALA A 969 -41.11 1.14 16.30
N TYR A 970 -41.15 1.74 17.50
CA TYR A 970 -41.37 3.17 17.74
C TYR A 970 -40.65 4.10 16.75
N TYR A 971 -39.32 3.97 16.61
CA TYR A 971 -38.55 4.85 15.73
C TYR A 971 -38.84 4.58 14.24
N ARG A 972 -38.98 3.32 13.83
CA ARG A 972 -39.33 2.97 12.43
C ARG A 972 -40.66 3.60 12.05
N MET A 973 -41.64 3.54 12.94
CA MET A 973 -42.96 4.12 12.80
C MET A 973 -42.93 5.65 12.70
N TRP A 974 -42.32 6.34 13.68
CA TRP A 974 -42.18 7.81 13.64
C TRP A 974 -41.39 8.29 12.42
N LYS A 975 -40.38 7.54 11.98
CA LYS A 975 -39.64 7.84 10.75
C LYS A 975 -40.50 7.68 9.50
N ALA A 976 -41.34 6.65 9.44
CA ALA A 976 -42.26 6.46 8.32
C ALA A 976 -43.33 7.57 8.27
N LEU A 977 -43.91 7.94 9.42
CA LEU A 977 -44.83 9.07 9.55
C LEU A 977 -44.19 10.40 9.13
N ARG A 978 -42.95 10.68 9.57
CA ARG A 978 -42.17 11.84 9.10
C ARG A 978 -42.00 11.82 7.58
N GLY A 979 -41.70 10.66 6.99
CA GLY A 979 -41.60 10.49 5.54
C GLY A 979 -42.89 10.80 4.78
N VAL A 980 -44.05 10.40 5.32
CA VAL A 980 -45.37 10.76 4.76
C VAL A 980 -45.60 12.28 4.83
N VAL A 981 -45.30 12.91 5.98
CA VAL A 981 -45.41 14.37 6.16
C VAL A 981 -44.51 15.13 5.17
N GLU A 982 -43.26 14.70 4.99
CA GLU A 982 -42.34 15.28 4.01
C GLU A 982 -42.82 15.11 2.55
N GLN A 983 -43.42 13.97 2.21
CA GLN A 983 -44.02 13.74 0.89
C GLN A 983 -45.23 14.64 0.65
N CYS A 984 -46.15 14.75 1.61
CA CYS A 984 -47.29 15.64 1.55
C CYS A 984 -46.87 17.12 1.41
N ALA A 985 -45.78 17.54 2.08
CA ALA A 985 -45.24 18.89 1.94
C ALA A 985 -44.65 19.16 0.55
N ARG A 986 -44.00 18.16 -0.09
CA ARG A 986 -43.44 18.30 -1.46
C ARG A 986 -44.52 18.40 -2.53
N LEU A 987 -45.63 17.67 -2.38
CA LEU A 987 -46.74 17.62 -3.34
C LEU A 987 -47.58 18.92 -3.43
N GLN A 988 -47.25 19.96 -2.65
CA GLN A 988 -47.92 21.28 -2.71
C GLN A 988 -46.97 22.43 -3.07
N MET A 989 -45.76 22.15 -3.55
CA MET A 989 -44.93 23.17 -4.22
C MET A 989 -45.42 23.36 -5.66
N PRO A 990 -45.70 24.59 -6.13
CA PRO A 990 -46.20 24.81 -7.48
C PRO A 990 -45.14 24.40 -8.52
N VAL A 991 -45.47 23.40 -9.34
CA VAL A 991 -44.71 23.06 -10.54
C VAL A 991 -44.75 24.25 -11.50
N GLN A 992 -43.59 24.76 -11.91
CA GLN A 992 -43.51 25.68 -13.04
C GLN A 992 -43.88 24.91 -14.31
N ILE A 993 -45.10 25.10 -14.77
CA ILE A 993 -45.59 24.54 -16.04
C ILE A 993 -44.88 25.29 -17.19
N PRO A 994 -44.25 24.60 -18.15
CA PRO A 994 -43.75 25.25 -19.36
C PRO A 994 -44.92 25.87 -20.12
N HIS A 995 -44.84 27.17 -20.43
CA HIS A 995 -45.87 27.84 -21.24
C HIS A 995 -45.80 27.34 -22.68
N ASP A 996 -46.68 26.41 -23.02
CA ASP A 996 -46.91 26.02 -24.41
C ASP A 996 -47.73 27.08 -25.15
N LYS A 997 -47.51 27.20 -26.46
CA LYS A 997 -48.01 28.32 -27.26
C LYS A 997 -49.45 28.10 -27.74
N ASN A 998 -50.09 29.23 -28.10
CA ASN A 998 -51.35 29.37 -28.84
C ASN A 998 -52.67 29.01 -28.13
N THR A 999 -53.38 30.05 -27.67
CA THR A 999 -54.78 30.26 -28.10
C THR A 999 -55.15 31.74 -28.12
N ALA A 1000 -55.34 32.26 -29.33
CA ALA A 1000 -56.26 33.32 -29.77
C ALA A 1000 -56.53 34.59 -28.90
N ASP A 1001 -56.04 35.72 -29.43
CA ASP A 1001 -56.82 36.90 -29.79
C ASP A 1001 -58.10 37.26 -29.02
N LYS A 1002 -58.03 38.39 -28.27
CA LYS A 1002 -58.78 39.63 -28.56
C LYS A 1002 -58.54 40.72 -27.52
N ALA A 1003 -57.91 41.82 -27.91
CA ALA A 1003 -58.47 43.19 -27.85
C ALA A 1003 -57.40 44.31 -27.80
N LYS A 1004 -57.35 45.10 -28.88
CA LYS A 1004 -57.10 46.55 -28.94
C LYS A 1004 -55.81 47.14 -28.30
N ASN A 1005 -54.94 47.60 -29.21
CA ASN A 1005 -54.40 48.97 -29.31
C ASN A 1005 -54.02 49.73 -28.02
N THR A 1006 -52.75 50.15 -27.93
CA THR A 1006 -52.34 51.48 -28.47
C THR A 1006 -50.82 51.65 -28.58
N SER A 1007 -50.42 52.44 -29.59
CA SER A 1007 -49.16 53.21 -29.76
C SER A 1007 -47.79 52.52 -29.66
N ASP A 1008 -47.15 52.37 -30.82
CA ASP A 1008 -45.87 53.01 -31.24
C ASP A 1008 -44.68 52.99 -30.25
N THR A 1009 -43.47 52.54 -30.62
CA THR A 1009 -42.71 53.00 -31.80
C THR A 1009 -41.67 52.01 -32.36
N GLN A 1010 -41.29 52.31 -33.59
CA GLN A 1010 -40.34 51.68 -34.53
C GLN A 1010 -38.92 51.34 -34.01
N SER A 1011 -38.33 50.29 -34.60
CA SER A 1011 -37.04 50.25 -35.35
C SER A 1011 -36.31 48.91 -35.15
N THR A 1012 -36.46 47.91 -36.04
CA THR A 1012 -35.81 47.68 -37.37
C THR A 1012 -34.39 47.10 -37.33
N LYS A 1013 -34.18 46.04 -38.14
CA LYS A 1013 -32.91 45.45 -38.63
C LYS A 1013 -32.09 44.61 -37.62
N SER A 1014 -31.26 43.63 -38.02
CA SER A 1014 -31.28 42.70 -39.18
C SER A 1014 -30.08 41.74 -39.07
N ASN A 1015 -30.24 40.47 -39.49
CA ASN A 1015 -29.20 39.53 -39.94
C ASN A 1015 -28.05 39.14 -38.98
N VAL A 1016 -27.97 37.85 -38.63
CA VAL A 1016 -26.96 36.88 -39.15
C VAL A 1016 -25.59 37.53 -39.48
N ASP A 1017 -24.48 37.30 -38.79
CA ASP A 1017 -23.87 35.98 -38.51
C ASP A 1017 -22.67 36.05 -37.51
N SER A 1018 -22.20 34.88 -37.05
CA SER A 1018 -20.82 34.56 -36.55
C SER A 1018 -20.33 34.89 -35.10
N ALA A 1019 -19.71 33.84 -34.51
CA ALA A 1019 -18.51 33.80 -33.65
C ALA A 1019 -18.49 34.09 -32.11
N SER A 1020 -18.09 33.03 -31.38
CA SER A 1020 -17.14 32.99 -30.23
C SER A 1020 -17.59 33.22 -28.77
N LYS A 1021 -16.95 32.40 -27.89
CA LYS A 1021 -16.64 32.48 -26.45
C LYS A 1021 -17.35 33.48 -25.50
N LEU A 1022 -17.72 32.96 -24.32
CA LEU A 1022 -17.53 33.42 -22.91
C LEU A 1022 -18.53 32.57 -22.09
N ASP A 1023 -18.16 31.83 -21.04
CA ASP A 1023 -17.63 32.21 -19.72
C ASP A 1023 -18.68 32.83 -18.77
N ASP A 1024 -18.71 32.25 -17.56
CA ASP A 1024 -19.23 32.71 -16.27
C ASP A 1024 -20.73 32.97 -15.97
N ASP A 1025 -21.00 32.80 -14.67
CA ASP A 1025 -22.14 33.20 -13.83
C ASP A 1025 -23.54 32.60 -14.10
N THR A 1026 -24.12 31.91 -13.12
CA THR A 1026 -24.72 32.68 -12.02
C THR A 1026 -24.71 31.97 -10.66
N ASN A 1027 -23.94 32.54 -9.73
CA ASN A 1027 -24.37 32.64 -8.33
C ASN A 1027 -25.69 33.44 -8.26
N ASN A 1028 -26.76 32.89 -7.67
CA ASN A 1028 -27.72 33.63 -6.81
C ASN A 1028 -28.95 32.80 -6.39
N ILE A 1029 -28.85 32.08 -5.27
CA ILE A 1029 -29.98 31.93 -4.31
C ILE A 1029 -29.39 32.00 -2.90
N ASN A 1030 -28.90 33.18 -2.50
CA ASN A 1030 -28.43 33.45 -1.14
C ASN A 1030 -28.55 34.95 -0.80
N SER A 1031 -29.78 35.48 -0.88
CA SER A 1031 -30.07 36.90 -0.62
C SER A 1031 -31.50 37.14 -0.10
N ALA A 1032 -31.91 36.41 0.96
CA ALA A 1032 -33.24 36.59 1.57
C ALA A 1032 -33.33 36.40 3.11
N ILE A 1033 -32.21 36.37 3.85
CA ILE A 1033 -32.22 36.43 5.33
C ILE A 1033 -31.08 37.31 5.84
N ASN A 1034 -31.17 38.63 5.62
CA ASN A 1034 -30.39 39.62 6.38
C ASN A 1034 -30.97 41.05 6.22
N ALA A 1035 -32.20 41.24 6.73
CA ALA A 1035 -32.77 42.57 6.93
C ALA A 1035 -33.89 42.51 7.99
N ASN A 1036 -33.55 42.80 9.25
CA ASN A 1036 -34.35 43.53 10.26
C ASN A 1036 -33.91 43.17 11.69
N ASN A 1037 -32.81 43.80 12.12
CA ASN A 1037 -32.48 43.97 13.53
C ASN A 1037 -32.58 45.46 13.86
N GLN A 1038 -33.73 45.91 14.36
CA GLN A 1038 -33.87 47.19 15.07
C GLN A 1038 -35.20 47.26 15.84
N SER A 1039 -35.18 46.96 17.13
CA SER A 1039 -35.97 47.66 18.17
C SER A 1039 -35.63 47.14 19.57
N THR A 1040 -34.95 48.00 20.33
CA THR A 1040 -35.10 48.25 21.78
C THR A 1040 -35.65 47.15 22.70
N ILE A 1041 -34.80 46.78 23.66
CA ILE A 1041 -35.15 46.10 24.92
C ILE A 1041 -36.32 46.80 25.62
N ASN A 1042 -37.30 46.04 26.11
CA ASN A 1042 -38.16 46.49 27.21
C ASN A 1042 -38.58 45.30 28.09
N LEU A 1043 -38.26 45.35 29.38
CA LEU A 1043 -38.58 44.31 30.36
C LEU A 1043 -40.02 44.48 30.85
N GLY A 1044 -40.87 43.45 30.75
CA GLY A 1044 -42.28 43.59 31.12
C GLY A 1044 -43.10 42.30 31.27
N LYS A 1045 -43.17 41.81 32.51
CA LYS A 1045 -44.22 40.94 33.10
C LYS A 1045 -44.33 39.48 32.61
N ALA A 1046 -44.54 38.60 33.58
CA ALA A 1046 -44.72 37.16 33.39
C ALA A 1046 -46.17 36.77 33.06
N HIS A 1047 -46.38 35.73 32.25
CA HIS A 1047 -47.21 34.56 32.61
C HIS A 1047 -47.27 33.46 31.53
N LYS A 1048 -47.29 32.21 32.02
CA LYS A 1048 -47.77 30.95 31.40
C LYS A 1048 -47.03 30.43 30.15
N SER A 1049 -46.56 29.19 30.30
CA SER A 1049 -45.96 28.35 29.27
C SER A 1049 -46.86 28.15 28.05
N LYS A 1050 -46.31 28.40 26.85
CA LYS A 1050 -46.84 27.92 25.56
C LYS A 1050 -45.76 27.06 24.90
N GLY A 1051 -46.18 26.00 24.20
CA GLY A 1051 -45.29 25.03 23.58
C GLY A 1051 -44.41 25.62 22.47
N ALA A 1052 -43.37 24.86 22.09
CA ALA A 1052 -42.37 25.27 21.10
C ALA A 1052 -43.00 25.66 19.74
N PRO A 1053 -42.44 26.66 19.04
CA PRO A 1053 -42.98 27.11 17.75
C PRO A 1053 -42.81 26.04 16.67
N LEU A 1054 -43.85 25.82 15.87
CA LEU A 1054 -43.82 24.88 14.75
C LEU A 1054 -42.70 25.21 13.74
N PRO A 1055 -41.96 24.18 13.25
CA PRO A 1055 -40.98 24.28 12.17
C PRO A 1055 -41.47 25.08 10.96
N HIS A 1056 -40.56 25.80 10.30
CA HIS A 1056 -40.91 26.73 9.22
C HIS A 1056 -41.65 26.06 8.03
N PHE A 1057 -41.35 24.78 7.73
CA PHE A 1057 -42.03 24.04 6.66
C PHE A 1057 -43.47 23.60 7.02
N LEU A 1058 -43.86 23.65 8.29
CA LEU A 1058 -45.23 23.40 8.76
C LEU A 1058 -46.06 24.69 8.83
N ARG A 1059 -45.44 25.87 8.68
CA ARG A 1059 -46.14 27.15 8.64
C ARG A 1059 -46.75 27.35 7.26
N GLY A 1060 -48.07 27.16 7.17
CA GLY A 1060 -48.86 27.41 5.96
C GLY A 1060 -49.56 26.18 5.38
N ASN A 1061 -49.13 24.97 5.72
CA ASN A 1061 -49.77 23.75 5.23
C ASN A 1061 -50.93 23.30 6.16
N ALA A 1062 -52.13 23.81 5.90
CA ALA A 1062 -53.33 23.51 6.68
C ALA A 1062 -53.67 22.00 6.71
N PHE A 1063 -53.39 21.26 5.63
CA PHE A 1063 -53.64 19.83 5.54
C PHE A 1063 -52.71 19.02 6.43
N VAL A 1064 -51.41 19.30 6.38
CA VAL A 1064 -50.42 18.65 7.26
C VAL A 1064 -50.69 19.01 8.73
N LEU A 1065 -51.15 20.24 9.02
CA LEU A 1065 -51.56 20.63 10.37
C LEU A 1065 -52.83 19.90 10.85
N GLU A 1066 -53.86 19.72 10.01
CA GLU A 1066 -55.02 18.89 10.37
C GLU A 1066 -54.66 17.41 10.49
N PHE A 1067 -53.73 16.89 9.66
CA PHE A 1067 -53.24 15.52 9.80
C PHE A 1067 -52.47 15.30 11.10
N CYS A 1068 -51.54 16.19 11.45
CA CYS A 1068 -50.79 16.09 12.70
C CYS A 1068 -51.71 16.21 13.93
N LYS A 1069 -52.73 17.07 13.90
CA LYS A 1069 -53.74 17.16 14.96
C LYS A 1069 -54.56 15.87 15.06
N TRP A 1070 -55.11 15.40 13.93
CA TRP A 1070 -55.87 14.14 13.88
C TRP A 1070 -55.05 12.95 14.36
N LEU A 1071 -53.77 12.90 13.99
CA LEU A 1071 -52.86 11.83 14.40
C LEU A 1071 -52.56 11.90 15.89
N ASN A 1072 -52.43 13.11 16.46
CA ASN A 1072 -52.32 13.29 17.91
C ASN A 1072 -53.59 12.82 18.62
N ASP A 1073 -54.78 13.28 18.19
CA ASP A 1073 -56.07 12.82 18.73
C ASP A 1073 -56.20 11.29 18.62
N TYR A 1074 -55.74 10.69 17.52
CA TYR A 1074 -55.76 9.24 17.30
C TYR A 1074 -54.84 8.50 18.29
N ILE A 1075 -53.61 9.00 18.50
CA ILE A 1075 -52.66 8.47 19.49
C ILE A 1075 -53.23 8.61 20.91
N ASP A 1076 -53.77 9.78 21.25
CA ASP A 1076 -54.35 10.05 22.57
C ASP A 1076 -55.58 9.15 22.85
N THR A 1077 -56.34 8.79 21.81
CA THR A 1077 -57.55 7.94 21.92
C THR A 1077 -57.25 6.44 21.94
N HIS A 1078 -56.24 5.97 21.19
CA HIS A 1078 -56.00 4.52 20.98
C HIS A 1078 -54.66 4.03 21.54
N GLY A 1079 -53.88 4.91 22.17
CA GLY A 1079 -52.50 4.66 22.54
C GLY A 1079 -51.56 4.66 21.32
N ILE A 1080 -50.29 4.96 21.58
CA ILE A 1080 -49.25 5.01 20.53
C ILE A 1080 -49.04 3.65 19.84
N ASN A 1081 -49.35 2.56 20.54
CA ASN A 1081 -49.22 1.18 20.07
C ASN A 1081 -50.23 0.83 18.95
N ALA A 1082 -51.40 1.48 18.90
CA ALA A 1082 -52.39 1.26 17.84
C ALA A 1082 -51.92 1.73 16.45
N LEU A 1083 -50.83 2.49 16.39
CA LEU A 1083 -50.15 2.85 15.15
C LEU A 1083 -49.24 1.73 14.62
N GLU A 1084 -48.79 0.78 15.46
CA GLU A 1084 -47.95 -0.34 15.04
C GLU A 1084 -48.78 -1.47 14.40
N SER A 1085 -50.03 -1.64 14.83
CA SER A 1085 -50.99 -2.61 14.29
C SER A 1085 -51.85 -2.09 13.13
N THR A 1086 -51.91 -0.76 12.91
CA THR A 1086 -52.68 -0.15 11.82
C THR A 1086 -51.75 0.26 10.66
N SER A 1087 -52.01 -0.22 9.43
CA SER A 1087 -51.17 0.16 8.28
C SER A 1087 -51.20 1.68 8.02
N ILE A 1088 -50.11 2.24 7.50
CA ILE A 1088 -50.04 3.67 7.12
C ILE A 1088 -51.11 4.05 6.09
N ILE A 1089 -51.47 3.12 5.19
CA ILE A 1089 -52.56 3.30 4.23
C ILE A 1089 -53.89 3.43 4.99
N THR A 1090 -54.15 2.53 5.94
CA THR A 1090 -55.35 2.55 6.78
C THR A 1090 -55.42 3.77 7.71
N LEU A 1091 -54.30 4.26 8.24
CA LEU A 1091 -54.24 5.51 9.01
C LEU A 1091 -54.56 6.72 8.12
N ARG A 1092 -53.99 6.76 6.90
CA ARG A 1092 -54.31 7.79 5.89
C ARG A 1092 -55.78 7.74 5.49
N GLU A 1093 -56.35 6.56 5.29
CA GLU A 1093 -57.77 6.37 4.96
C GLU A 1093 -58.69 6.78 6.11
N LYS A 1094 -58.40 6.36 7.36
CA LYS A 1094 -59.12 6.81 8.56
C LYS A 1094 -59.06 8.34 8.74
N PHE A 1095 -57.94 8.97 8.40
CA PHE A 1095 -57.84 10.43 8.37
C PHE A 1095 -58.71 11.05 7.27
N LEU A 1096 -58.55 10.59 6.02
CA LEU A 1096 -59.32 11.09 4.88
C LEU A 1096 -60.83 10.92 5.09
N HIS A 1097 -61.28 9.84 5.73
CA HIS A 1097 -62.68 9.63 6.12
C HIS A 1097 -63.19 10.57 7.24
N LYS A 1098 -62.32 11.14 8.08
CA LYS A 1098 -62.72 12.19 9.05
C LYS A 1098 -62.81 13.58 8.40
N ILE A 1099 -62.28 13.80 7.19
CA ILE A 1099 -62.40 15.08 6.50
C ILE A 1099 -63.78 15.14 5.81
N PRO A 1100 -64.61 16.17 6.07
CA PRO A 1100 -65.90 16.32 5.38
C PRO A 1100 -65.73 16.37 3.85
N PRO A 1101 -66.61 15.77 3.04
CA PRO A 1101 -66.44 15.70 1.58
C PRO A 1101 -66.19 17.06 0.90
N GLY A 1102 -66.83 18.14 1.39
CA GLY A 1102 -66.62 19.50 0.89
C GLY A 1102 -65.26 20.12 1.24
N LYS A 1103 -64.58 19.66 2.32
CA LYS A 1103 -63.21 20.07 2.65
C LYS A 1103 -62.18 19.30 1.81
N ILE A 1104 -62.45 18.03 1.47
CA ILE A 1104 -61.54 17.24 0.61
C ILE A 1104 -61.34 17.96 -0.73
N ALA A 1105 -62.37 18.56 -1.31
CA ALA A 1105 -62.25 19.33 -2.56
C ALA A 1105 -61.42 20.63 -2.46
N GLN A 1106 -61.29 21.24 -1.27
CA GLN A 1106 -60.41 22.41 -1.05
C GLN A 1106 -58.95 22.01 -0.75
N ILE A 1107 -58.73 20.76 -0.35
CA ILE A 1107 -57.44 20.21 0.07
C ILE A 1107 -56.77 19.42 -1.06
N ALA A 1108 -57.58 18.69 -1.83
CA ALA A 1108 -57.20 17.94 -3.02
C ALA A 1108 -57.56 18.75 -4.28
N ALA A 1109 -56.79 19.82 -4.52
CA ALA A 1109 -56.67 20.42 -5.85
C ALA A 1109 -55.39 19.88 -6.52
N PRO A 1110 -55.47 18.80 -7.31
CA PRO A 1110 -54.32 18.27 -8.03
C PRO A 1110 -54.16 18.97 -9.38
N LYS A 1111 -52.95 19.44 -9.68
CA LYS A 1111 -52.43 19.48 -11.05
C LYS A 1111 -50.98 19.01 -11.06
N ALA A 1112 -50.80 17.78 -11.58
CA ALA A 1112 -49.57 16.99 -11.69
C ALA A 1112 -48.99 16.53 -10.35
#